data_AF-A0A0P9J240-F1
#
_entry.id   AF-A0A0P9J240-F1
#
_cell.length_a   1.000
_cell.length_b   1.000
_cell.length_c   1.000
_cell.angle_alpha   90.00
_cell.angle_beta   90.00
_cell.angle_gamma   90.00
#
_symmetry.space_group_name_H-M   'P 1'
#
loop_
_entity.id
_entity.type
_entity.pdbx_description
1 polymer ?
#
loop_
_entity_poly.entity_id
_entity_poly.type
_entity_poly.pdbx_seq_one_letter_code
_entity_poly.pdbx_strand_id
1 'polypeptide(L)'
;MAKKPDAATFIKDPLWYKDAVIYQVHVKSFFDANNDGIGDFAGLIEKLDYIAALGVNTIWLLPFYPSPRRDDGYDISEYRDVHSDYGTMADAKRFIAQAHKRGLRVISELVINHTSDQHPWFQKARNAKPGSKARDFYVWSDTDQKYDGTRIIFLDTETSNWTWDPVAGQYFWHRFYSHQPDLNFDNPHVLDAVLEVMRFWLDLGIDGLRLDAIPYLIERDGTNNENLPETHQVLKRIRAEIDANYPDRMLLAEANQWPEDTQLYFGDSKGPDGDECHMAFHFPLMPRMYMALAQEDRFPITDILRQTPEIPENCQWAIFLRNHDELTLEMVTDRERDYLWNYYAADRRARINLGIRRRLAPLVERDRRRVELLNSMLLSMPGTPTLYYGDEIGMGDNIYLGDRDGVRTPMQWSIDRNGGFSRADPASLVLPPIMDPMYGFQSVNVESQERDPHSLLNWNRRMLAVRKQQKAFGRGTLKMLSPSNRRILAYTREYTAPDGHSEVVLCVANVSSAAQAAELDLSGYAGTVPVEMLGGSAFPPIGQLNYLLTLPPYGFYWFLLATENQMPSWHVEPAQSMPDFPTLVLKKRLEELLEEPLRSTMEDTSLTVYLPKRRWFAGKDKAIEKVNIAYAVRFGDEAHPVLLSEIEVTAGGQTDRYQLPFGLLGEDDISSALPQQLALARVRRSRDVGLITDAFTLETFIRAVIQGMQSDTVIPCADGQLRFEQSSQLAPLGLTHESEVRYLSAEQSNSSVVVGSSLVLKLIRKVSAGTHPELEMGAFLTHAGFKNISPLLGSLVRVGNDGQPNLLMIAQGYLSNQGDAWEWTQNNLERAVRDELAHGVSGQEQHYNALLELADFSRSLGQRLGEMHQILASPTDNADFAVEVTSAQDSKASATSVNAQLERALQLLEQRKGDLDKDDQQLVSDLLAHRKQIRQRVEGLAKRSAGGLRIRVHGDLHLGQVLVVKGDAYLIDFEGEPARALEERRAKHSPFKDVSGVLRSFDYAAAMAVRSAQSVDTSPQAAAARKQVAETYLSQAREAFIEGYRSATSGIAHAWKDAKGEDAALELFTLEKAAYEVIYEAENRPAWLAVPLQGLRGLLQPSDGEPI
;
A
#
# COMPACT_ATOMS: atom_id res chain seq x y z
N MET A 1 -28.50 5.15 44.80
CA MET A 1 -28.69 5.44 43.37
C MET A 1 -27.49 6.24 42.90
N ALA A 2 -26.47 5.56 42.36
CA ALA A 2 -25.28 6.22 41.82
C ALA A 2 -25.65 6.96 40.53
N LYS A 3 -25.09 8.16 40.34
CA LYS A 3 -25.23 8.96 39.11
C LYS A 3 -24.78 8.10 37.92
N LYS A 4 -25.63 7.96 36.89
CA LYS A 4 -25.21 7.43 35.58
C LYS A 4 -23.98 8.23 35.11
N PRO A 5 -22.85 7.58 34.77
CA PRO A 5 -21.72 8.28 34.18
C PRO A 5 -22.14 8.93 32.87
N ASP A 6 -21.51 10.05 32.51
CA ASP A 6 -21.57 10.58 31.14
C ASP A 6 -21.18 9.46 30.15
N ALA A 7 -21.81 9.44 28.98
CA ALA A 7 -21.59 8.39 27.98
C ALA A 7 -20.09 8.24 27.68
N ALA A 8 -19.50 7.11 28.08
CA ALA A 8 -18.06 6.89 27.94
C ALA A 8 -17.65 6.90 26.46
N THR A 9 -16.50 7.52 26.19
CA THR A 9 -15.96 7.81 24.86
C THR A 9 -15.85 6.57 23.95
N PHE A 10 -15.78 5.37 24.53
CA PHE A 10 -15.44 4.12 23.84
C PHE A 10 -16.55 3.05 23.77
N ILE A 11 -17.80 3.32 24.20
CA ILE A 11 -18.91 2.34 24.22
C ILE A 11 -19.34 1.83 22.82
N LYS A 12 -18.79 2.39 21.73
CA LYS A 12 -19.24 2.10 20.36
C LYS A 12 -18.86 0.70 19.85
N ASP A 13 -17.92 -0.01 20.48
CA ASP A 13 -17.54 -1.38 20.09
C ASP A 13 -17.14 -2.23 21.32
N PRO A 14 -17.94 -3.24 21.72
CA PRO A 14 -17.60 -4.14 22.83
C PRO A 14 -16.42 -5.06 22.52
N LEU A 15 -16.07 -5.27 21.24
CA LEU A 15 -14.96 -6.12 20.80
C LEU A 15 -13.68 -5.31 20.50
N TRP A 16 -13.55 -4.11 21.05
CA TRP A 16 -12.42 -3.19 20.80
C TRP A 16 -11.06 -3.85 20.96
N TYR A 17 -10.95 -4.82 21.88
CA TYR A 17 -9.72 -5.53 22.18
C TYR A 17 -9.20 -6.34 20.99
N LYS A 18 -10.05 -6.69 20.01
CA LYS A 18 -9.62 -7.37 18.77
C LYS A 18 -8.77 -6.49 17.85
N ASP A 19 -8.96 -5.17 17.94
CA ASP A 19 -8.21 -4.17 17.17
C ASP A 19 -7.16 -3.46 18.03
N ALA A 20 -6.94 -3.92 19.26
CA ALA A 20 -5.98 -3.31 20.15
C ALA A 20 -4.54 -3.54 19.66
N VAL A 21 -3.67 -2.65 20.12
CA VAL A 21 -2.22 -2.84 20.19
C VAL A 21 -1.85 -2.48 21.62
N ILE A 22 -1.44 -3.49 22.38
CA ILE A 22 -1.19 -3.39 23.82
C ILE A 22 0.28 -3.02 24.03
N TYR A 23 0.54 -2.07 24.91
CA TYR A 23 1.88 -1.70 25.35
C TYR A 23 2.02 -1.97 26.85
N GLN A 24 2.83 -2.97 27.19
CA GLN A 24 3.08 -3.38 28.56
C GLN A 24 4.11 -2.45 29.20
N VAL A 25 3.72 -1.78 30.29
CA VAL A 25 4.52 -0.77 30.97
C VAL A 25 4.63 -1.07 32.46
N HIS A 26 5.82 -0.87 33.01
CA HIS A 26 6.03 -0.85 34.46
C HIS A 26 6.15 0.59 34.96
N VAL A 27 5.23 1.03 35.83
CA VAL A 27 5.26 2.39 36.41
C VAL A 27 6.64 2.70 37.03
N LYS A 28 7.14 1.78 37.87
CA LYS A 28 8.46 1.79 38.51
C LYS A 28 9.64 2.13 37.60
N SER A 29 9.59 1.74 36.33
CA SER A 29 10.74 1.80 35.42
C SER A 29 10.49 2.69 34.20
N PHE A 30 9.34 3.35 34.08
CA PHE A 30 9.02 4.11 32.87
C PHE A 30 9.53 5.55 32.91
N PHE A 31 9.14 6.35 33.89
CA PHE A 31 9.66 7.72 34.08
C PHE A 31 9.42 8.21 35.51
N ASP A 32 10.44 8.81 36.11
CA ASP A 32 10.43 9.36 37.47
C ASP A 32 10.32 10.89 37.39
N ALA A 33 9.17 11.43 37.84
CA ALA A 33 8.90 12.87 37.79
C ALA A 33 9.34 13.59 39.07
N ASN A 34 9.35 12.90 40.21
CA ASN A 34 9.65 13.49 41.51
C ASN A 34 11.16 13.45 41.86
N ASN A 35 11.95 12.70 41.09
CA ASN A 35 13.39 12.48 41.20
C ASN A 35 13.83 11.72 42.47
N ASP A 36 13.03 10.78 42.95
CA ASP A 36 13.37 9.88 44.06
C ASP A 36 14.08 8.59 43.61
N GLY A 37 14.16 8.34 42.30
CA GLY A 37 14.80 7.19 41.69
C GLY A 37 13.83 6.06 41.28
N ILE A 38 12.53 6.23 41.50
CA ILE A 38 11.47 5.29 41.15
C ILE A 38 10.47 5.97 40.21
N GLY A 39 10.04 5.27 39.16
CA GLY A 39 9.04 5.80 38.25
C GLY A 39 7.65 5.84 38.89
N ASP A 40 6.86 6.87 38.54
CA ASP A 40 5.60 7.19 39.21
C ASP A 40 4.47 7.56 38.21
N PHE A 41 3.23 7.64 38.68
CA PHE A 41 2.08 7.96 37.81
C PHE A 41 2.15 9.38 37.20
N ALA A 42 2.73 10.36 37.89
CA ALA A 42 2.91 11.69 37.31
C ALA A 42 3.90 11.62 36.14
N GLY A 43 4.98 10.86 36.29
CA GLY A 43 5.94 10.62 35.24
C GLY A 43 5.36 9.85 34.06
N LEU A 44 4.56 8.81 34.31
CA LEU A 44 3.86 8.09 33.25
C LEU A 44 2.90 9.00 32.47
N ILE A 45 2.20 9.92 33.15
CA ILE A 45 1.32 10.91 32.50
C ILE A 45 2.11 11.81 31.55
N GLU A 46 3.32 12.26 31.93
CA GLU A 46 4.18 13.08 31.06
C GLU A 46 4.63 12.35 29.79
N LYS A 47 4.63 11.01 29.81
CA LYS A 47 5.04 10.18 28.67
C LYS A 47 3.88 9.60 27.87
N LEU A 48 2.64 9.94 28.18
CA LEU A 48 1.47 9.48 27.41
C LEU A 48 1.50 9.95 25.95
N ASP A 49 2.08 11.11 25.66
CA ASP A 49 2.20 11.61 24.27
C ASP A 49 3.16 10.72 23.46
N TYR A 50 4.24 10.23 24.07
CA TYR A 50 5.14 9.26 23.44
C TYR A 50 4.42 7.95 23.12
N ILE A 51 3.66 7.41 24.10
CA ILE A 51 2.91 6.17 23.93
C ILE A 51 1.86 6.33 22.80
N ALA A 52 1.10 7.43 22.80
CA ALA A 52 0.14 7.70 21.74
C ALA A 52 0.83 7.84 20.36
N ALA A 53 1.97 8.54 20.30
CA ALA A 53 2.74 8.72 19.08
C ALA A 53 3.42 7.44 18.58
N LEU A 54 3.63 6.44 19.44
CA LEU A 54 4.09 5.10 19.01
C LEU A 54 3.05 4.41 18.10
N GLY A 55 1.77 4.76 18.24
CA GLY A 55 0.67 4.17 17.47
C GLY A 55 -0.06 3.03 18.20
N VAL A 56 0.25 2.82 19.49
CA VAL A 56 -0.51 1.88 20.34
C VAL A 56 -1.81 2.53 20.82
N ASN A 57 -2.79 1.73 21.23
CA ASN A 57 -4.10 2.22 21.68
C ASN A 57 -4.51 1.69 23.06
N THR A 58 -3.70 0.84 23.68
CA THR A 58 -3.99 0.20 24.96
C THR A 58 -2.72 0.08 25.78
N ILE A 59 -2.76 0.51 27.05
CA ILE A 59 -1.66 0.37 28.00
C ILE A 59 -2.02 -0.76 28.96
N TRP A 60 -1.10 -1.72 29.15
CA TRP A 60 -1.18 -2.70 30.22
C TRP A 60 -0.18 -2.33 31.30
N LEU A 61 -0.69 -2.02 32.50
CA LEU A 61 0.12 -1.72 33.67
C LEU A 61 0.41 -2.98 34.47
N LEU A 62 1.69 -3.19 34.76
CA LEU A 62 2.17 -4.11 35.79
C LEU A 62 1.64 -3.72 37.19
N PRO A 63 1.74 -4.59 38.21
CA PRO A 63 1.12 -4.32 39.51
C PRO A 63 1.65 -3.02 40.12
N PHE A 64 0.72 -2.13 40.48
CA PHE A 64 1.02 -0.83 41.10
C PHE A 64 0.44 -0.70 42.52
N TYR A 65 -0.05 -1.80 43.07
CA TYR A 65 -0.67 -1.91 44.38
C TYR A 65 0.37 -1.85 45.51
N PRO A 66 -0.01 -1.44 46.73
CA PRO A 66 0.82 -1.66 47.91
C PRO A 66 1.25 -3.12 48.00
N SER A 67 2.55 -3.30 48.24
CA SER A 67 3.21 -4.60 48.21
C SER A 67 4.58 -4.44 48.90
N PRO A 68 5.10 -5.48 49.57
CA PRO A 68 6.49 -5.47 50.02
C PRO A 68 7.49 -5.67 48.86
N ARG A 69 7.01 -5.88 47.62
CA ARG A 69 7.77 -6.06 46.38
C ARG A 69 8.79 -7.19 46.46
N ARG A 70 8.44 -8.29 47.13
CA ARG A 70 9.29 -9.49 47.16
C ARG A 70 9.16 -10.32 45.88
N ASP A 71 8.06 -10.11 45.15
CA ASP A 71 7.87 -10.56 43.76
C ASP A 71 7.44 -9.36 42.90
N ASP A 72 8.14 -8.24 43.08
CA ASP A 72 7.99 -7.00 42.30
C ASP A 72 6.56 -6.43 42.17
N GLY A 73 5.71 -6.67 43.18
CA GLY A 73 4.34 -6.16 43.23
C GLY A 73 3.26 -7.22 42.98
N TYR A 74 3.63 -8.43 42.53
CA TYR A 74 2.69 -9.55 42.42
C TYR A 74 2.26 -10.08 43.80
N ASP A 75 3.07 -9.86 44.83
CA ASP A 75 2.71 -10.06 46.23
C ASP A 75 1.93 -8.85 46.78
N ILE A 76 0.63 -8.76 46.44
CA ILE A 76 -0.23 -7.63 46.81
C ILE A 76 -0.60 -7.64 48.31
N SER A 77 -0.39 -6.51 49.01
CA SER A 77 -0.78 -6.34 50.43
C SER A 77 -2.02 -5.47 50.64
N GLU A 78 -2.45 -4.70 49.64
CA GLU A 78 -3.74 -4.00 49.61
C GLU A 78 -4.21 -3.82 48.16
N TYR A 79 -5.39 -4.33 47.82
CA TYR A 79 -5.91 -4.32 46.43
C TYR A 79 -6.52 -3.00 45.99
N ARG A 80 -7.00 -2.16 46.92
CA ARG A 80 -7.79 -0.96 46.62
C ARG A 80 -7.04 0.35 46.84
N ASP A 81 -5.71 0.29 46.82
CA ASP A 81 -4.86 1.47 46.93
C ASP A 81 -3.68 1.40 45.94
N VAL A 82 -2.88 2.46 45.89
CA VAL A 82 -1.68 2.59 45.05
C VAL A 82 -0.45 2.55 45.96
N HIS A 83 0.62 1.87 45.53
CA HIS A 83 1.89 1.85 46.24
C HIS A 83 2.43 3.28 46.41
N SER A 84 2.91 3.64 47.61
CA SER A 84 3.35 5.01 47.92
C SER A 84 4.41 5.55 46.96
N ASP A 85 5.32 4.68 46.51
CA ASP A 85 6.39 5.02 45.55
C ASP A 85 5.84 5.42 44.16
N TYR A 86 4.63 5.00 43.79
CA TYR A 86 4.05 5.31 42.48
C TYR A 86 3.12 6.53 42.50
N GLY A 87 2.87 7.10 43.69
CA GLY A 87 1.98 8.23 43.91
C GLY A 87 0.73 7.85 44.70
N THR A 88 -0.39 8.52 44.39
CA THR A 88 -1.64 8.36 45.13
C THR A 88 -2.77 7.81 44.26
N MET A 89 -3.87 7.39 44.89
CA MET A 89 -5.12 7.09 44.19
C MET A 89 -5.63 8.25 43.31
N ALA A 90 -5.34 9.50 43.65
CA ALA A 90 -5.70 10.65 42.82
C ALA A 90 -4.85 10.71 41.54
N ASP A 91 -3.57 10.33 41.61
CA ASP A 91 -2.68 10.26 40.45
C ASP A 91 -3.08 9.12 39.50
N ALA A 92 -3.46 7.95 40.02
CA ALA A 92 -3.99 6.85 39.21
C ALA A 92 -5.28 7.25 38.47
N LYS A 93 -6.23 7.90 39.15
CA LYS A 93 -7.44 8.45 38.51
C LYS A 93 -7.11 9.48 37.43
N ARG A 94 -6.14 10.36 37.71
CA ARG A 94 -5.66 11.35 36.73
C ARG A 94 -5.04 10.67 35.53
N PHE A 95 -4.25 9.61 35.73
CA PHE A 95 -3.64 8.83 34.66
C PHE A 95 -4.70 8.20 33.74
N ILE A 96 -5.69 7.50 34.31
CA ILE A 96 -6.78 6.89 33.53
C ILE A 96 -7.48 7.95 32.67
N ALA A 97 -7.85 9.09 33.27
CA ALA A 97 -8.50 10.17 32.54
C ALA A 97 -7.62 10.77 31.41
N GLN A 98 -6.31 10.92 31.64
CA GLN A 98 -5.38 11.44 30.63
C GLN A 98 -5.08 10.45 29.51
N ALA A 99 -5.07 9.15 29.80
CA ALA A 99 -4.96 8.09 28.82
C ALA A 99 -6.22 8.07 27.92
N HIS A 100 -7.41 8.07 28.52
CA HIS A 100 -8.67 8.11 27.78
C HIS A 100 -8.80 9.35 26.89
N LYS A 101 -8.35 10.53 27.37
CA LYS A 101 -8.34 11.77 26.57
C LYS A 101 -7.53 11.64 25.27
N ARG A 102 -6.55 10.72 25.23
CA ARG A 102 -5.68 10.44 24.08
C ARG A 102 -6.14 9.24 23.26
N GLY A 103 -7.30 8.65 23.57
CA GLY A 103 -7.76 7.44 22.92
C GLY A 103 -7.07 6.16 23.40
N LEU A 104 -6.35 6.20 24.53
CA LEU A 104 -5.64 5.05 25.10
C LEU A 104 -6.51 4.39 26.16
N ARG A 105 -6.80 3.10 26.00
CA ARG A 105 -7.42 2.27 27.05
C ARG A 105 -6.38 1.77 28.06
N VAL A 106 -6.83 1.43 29.26
CA VAL A 106 -5.95 0.98 30.35
C VAL A 106 -6.38 -0.39 30.86
N ILE A 107 -5.46 -1.35 30.81
CA ILE A 107 -5.57 -2.67 31.44
C ILE A 107 -4.71 -2.65 32.70
N SER A 108 -5.25 -3.14 33.82
CA SER A 108 -4.46 -3.39 35.03
C SER A 108 -4.25 -4.89 35.25
N GLU A 109 -3.11 -5.23 35.84
CA GLU A 109 -2.90 -6.54 36.47
C GLU A 109 -3.90 -6.80 37.58
N LEU A 110 -4.36 -8.03 37.73
CA LEU A 110 -5.12 -8.45 38.89
C LEU A 110 -4.73 -9.86 39.31
N VAL A 111 -3.94 -9.94 40.37
CA VAL A 111 -3.51 -11.20 41.00
C VAL A 111 -4.63 -11.71 41.89
N ILE A 112 -5.34 -12.74 41.40
CA ILE A 112 -6.49 -13.30 42.13
C ILE A 112 -6.18 -14.65 42.80
N ASN A 113 -5.08 -15.31 42.43
CA ASN A 113 -4.71 -16.60 43.01
C ASN A 113 -4.23 -16.48 44.46
N HIS A 114 -3.42 -15.46 44.76
CA HIS A 114 -2.72 -15.34 46.03
C HIS A 114 -2.62 -13.86 46.46
N THR A 115 -2.23 -13.65 47.72
CA THR A 115 -1.90 -12.32 48.26
C THR A 115 -0.52 -12.34 48.88
N SER A 116 0.06 -11.19 49.24
CA SER A 116 1.19 -11.14 50.17
C SER A 116 0.85 -11.77 51.53
N ASP A 117 1.82 -12.40 52.18
CA ASP A 117 1.72 -12.79 53.60
C ASP A 117 1.49 -11.58 54.53
N GLN A 118 1.79 -10.36 54.08
CA GLN A 118 1.51 -9.13 54.82
C GLN A 118 0.09 -8.61 54.62
N HIS A 119 -0.69 -9.20 53.71
CA HIS A 119 -2.06 -8.77 53.45
C HIS A 119 -2.91 -8.87 54.74
N PRO A 120 -3.77 -7.88 55.05
CA PRO A 120 -4.63 -7.92 56.24
C PRO A 120 -5.49 -9.18 56.34
N TRP A 121 -5.88 -9.77 55.21
CA TRP A 121 -6.58 -11.06 55.17
C TRP A 121 -5.72 -12.18 55.75
N PHE A 122 -4.47 -12.36 55.31
CA PHE A 122 -3.58 -13.41 55.82
C PHE A 122 -3.23 -13.20 57.29
N GLN A 123 -2.90 -11.96 57.67
CA GLN A 123 -2.62 -11.61 59.06
C GLN A 123 -3.81 -11.92 59.96
N LYS A 124 -5.05 -11.71 59.49
CA LYS A 124 -6.25 -12.11 60.22
C LYS A 124 -6.42 -13.63 60.22
N ALA A 125 -6.18 -14.32 59.10
CA ALA A 125 -6.34 -15.75 58.95
C ALA A 125 -5.40 -16.56 59.86
N ARG A 126 -4.11 -16.20 59.90
CA ARG A 126 -3.11 -16.89 60.72
C ARG A 126 -3.38 -16.77 62.23
N ASN A 127 -4.02 -15.69 62.65
CA ASN A 127 -4.42 -15.44 64.05
C ASN A 127 -5.85 -15.93 64.38
N ALA A 128 -6.62 -16.34 63.38
CA ALA A 128 -7.99 -16.78 63.56
C ALA A 128 -8.07 -18.26 63.97
N LYS A 129 -9.16 -18.64 64.66
CA LYS A 129 -9.39 -20.04 65.05
C LYS A 129 -9.58 -20.92 63.80
N PRO A 130 -9.09 -22.18 63.80
CA PRO A 130 -9.37 -23.16 62.75
C PRO A 130 -10.86 -23.26 62.41
N GLY A 131 -11.21 -23.32 61.11
CA GLY A 131 -12.58 -23.42 60.60
C GLY A 131 -13.43 -22.15 60.73
N SER A 132 -12.82 -20.99 60.98
CA SER A 132 -13.51 -19.71 60.98
C SER A 132 -13.45 -19.05 59.59
N LYS A 133 -14.46 -18.23 59.26
CA LYS A 133 -14.50 -17.53 57.95
C LYS A 133 -13.22 -16.76 57.61
N ALA A 134 -12.55 -16.19 58.62
CA ALA A 134 -11.30 -15.47 58.42
C ALA A 134 -10.10 -16.41 58.24
N ARG A 135 -10.10 -17.58 58.90
CA ARG A 135 -9.08 -18.63 58.68
C ARG A 135 -9.16 -19.19 57.27
N ASP A 136 -10.38 -19.53 56.86
CA ASP A 136 -10.68 -20.25 55.62
C ASP A 136 -10.59 -19.35 54.37
N PHE A 137 -10.05 -18.13 54.50
CA PHE A 137 -9.69 -17.28 53.37
C PHE A 137 -8.46 -17.80 52.62
N TYR A 138 -7.65 -18.65 53.28
CA TYR A 138 -6.47 -19.30 52.72
C TYR A 138 -6.57 -20.82 52.93
N VAL A 139 -5.73 -21.56 52.22
CA VAL A 139 -5.70 -23.03 52.26
C VAL A 139 -4.74 -23.50 53.34
N TRP A 140 -5.24 -24.27 54.31
CA TRP A 140 -4.48 -24.75 55.48
C TRP A 140 -4.45 -26.28 55.58
N SER A 141 -3.38 -26.83 56.14
CA SER A 141 -3.24 -28.26 56.40
C SER A 141 -2.39 -28.53 57.66
N ASP A 142 -2.69 -29.62 58.37
CA ASP A 142 -1.88 -30.10 59.50
C ASP A 142 -0.55 -30.73 59.03
N THR A 143 -0.49 -31.16 57.77
CA THR A 143 0.69 -31.78 57.15
C THR A 143 0.94 -31.19 55.77
N ASP A 144 2.16 -31.36 55.26
CA ASP A 144 2.58 -30.98 53.91
C ASP A 144 2.29 -32.08 52.86
N GLN A 145 1.46 -33.07 53.19
CA GLN A 145 1.26 -34.29 52.40
C GLN A 145 0.06 -34.24 51.43
N LYS A 146 -0.75 -33.17 51.49
CA LYS A 146 -1.88 -32.98 50.58
C LYS A 146 -1.43 -32.50 49.22
N TYR A 147 -2.23 -32.78 48.19
CA TYR A 147 -1.98 -32.36 46.81
C TYR A 147 -0.68 -32.95 46.22
N ASP A 148 -0.38 -34.20 46.60
CA ASP A 148 0.77 -34.94 46.07
C ASP A 148 0.72 -35.06 44.54
N GLY A 149 1.87 -34.92 43.89
CA GLY A 149 2.01 -34.88 42.43
C GLY A 149 1.89 -33.48 41.79
N THR A 150 1.62 -32.42 42.58
CA THR A 150 1.68 -31.04 42.08
C THR A 150 3.11 -30.59 41.85
N ARG A 151 3.40 -29.98 40.70
CA ARG A 151 4.73 -29.39 40.44
C ARG A 151 4.96 -28.13 41.29
N ILE A 152 6.22 -27.85 41.56
CA ILE A 152 6.67 -26.55 42.10
C ILE A 152 7.03 -25.67 40.90
N ILE A 153 6.56 -24.41 40.87
CA ILE A 153 6.81 -23.49 39.75
C ILE A 153 8.21 -22.88 39.88
N PHE A 154 8.51 -22.25 41.03
CA PHE A 154 9.81 -21.64 41.31
C PHE A 154 10.79 -22.60 41.97
N LEU A 155 11.16 -23.63 41.19
CA LEU A 155 12.04 -24.75 41.57
C LEU A 155 13.41 -24.32 42.11
N ASP A 156 13.90 -23.16 41.66
CA ASP A 156 15.20 -22.62 42.08
C ASP A 156 15.18 -22.04 43.51
N THR A 157 13.98 -21.79 44.09
CA THR A 157 13.82 -21.13 45.39
C THR A 157 12.99 -21.95 46.38
N GLU A 158 11.85 -22.49 45.95
CA GLU A 158 10.91 -23.19 46.84
C GLU A 158 11.14 -24.71 46.79
N THR A 159 11.15 -25.35 47.96
CA THR A 159 11.32 -26.81 48.07
C THR A 159 10.01 -27.57 48.20
N SER A 160 8.91 -26.86 48.47
CA SER A 160 7.56 -27.38 48.67
C SER A 160 6.54 -26.28 48.35
N ASN A 161 5.32 -26.66 47.98
CA ASN A 161 4.17 -25.76 47.88
C ASN A 161 3.45 -25.56 49.23
N TRP A 162 3.96 -26.18 50.31
CA TRP A 162 3.46 -26.02 51.68
C TRP A 162 4.53 -25.40 52.57
N THR A 163 4.19 -24.32 53.26
CA THR A 163 5.06 -23.67 54.25
C THR A 163 4.42 -23.67 55.64
N TRP A 164 5.20 -24.02 56.67
CA TRP A 164 4.74 -24.00 58.05
C TRP A 164 4.63 -22.56 58.58
N ASP A 165 3.44 -22.17 59.05
CA ASP A 165 3.26 -20.90 59.74
C ASP A 165 3.31 -21.09 61.27
N PRO A 166 4.28 -20.48 61.97
CA PRO A 166 4.50 -20.70 63.40
C PRO A 166 3.43 -20.07 64.31
N VAL A 167 2.63 -19.13 63.80
CA VAL A 167 1.54 -18.48 64.56
C VAL A 167 0.28 -19.31 64.47
N ALA A 168 -0.01 -19.79 63.26
CA ALA A 168 -1.16 -20.60 62.92
C ALA A 168 -1.02 -22.06 63.37
N GLY A 169 0.20 -22.55 63.58
CA GLY A 169 0.50 -23.93 63.95
C GLY A 169 0.06 -24.95 62.90
N GLN A 170 0.06 -24.56 61.62
CA GLN A 170 -0.35 -25.36 60.46
C GLN A 170 0.46 -24.94 59.24
N TYR A 171 0.51 -25.80 58.22
CA TYR A 171 1.00 -25.44 56.89
C TYR A 171 -0.05 -24.63 56.13
N PHE A 172 0.39 -23.68 55.31
CA PHE A 172 -0.45 -23.03 54.30
C PHE A 172 0.10 -23.30 52.91
N TRP A 173 -0.80 -23.30 51.93
CA TRP A 173 -0.47 -23.55 50.52
C TRP A 173 0.00 -22.27 49.81
N HIS A 174 0.96 -22.44 48.92
CA HIS A 174 1.41 -21.41 47.99
C HIS A 174 1.91 -22.07 46.70
N ARG A 175 1.49 -21.56 45.53
CA ARG A 175 2.01 -22.03 44.22
C ARG A 175 3.29 -21.34 43.78
N PHE A 176 3.49 -20.13 44.28
CA PHE A 176 4.63 -19.26 44.02
C PHE A 176 5.53 -19.24 45.26
N TYR A 177 6.05 -18.08 45.66
CA TYR A 177 6.88 -17.99 46.85
C TYR A 177 6.08 -18.22 48.13
N SER A 178 6.76 -18.67 49.19
CA SER A 178 6.19 -18.87 50.53
C SER A 178 5.55 -17.61 51.13
N HIS A 179 5.90 -16.41 50.64
CA HIS A 179 5.26 -15.16 51.05
C HIS A 179 4.08 -14.73 50.18
N GLN A 180 3.61 -15.62 49.30
CA GLN A 180 2.44 -15.49 48.45
C GLN A 180 1.41 -16.58 48.80
N PRO A 181 0.81 -16.58 50.00
CA PRO A 181 -0.20 -17.55 50.38
C PRO A 181 -1.42 -17.51 49.44
N ASP A 182 -1.83 -18.70 48.99
CA ASP A 182 -2.92 -18.89 48.03
C ASP A 182 -4.30 -18.69 48.69
N LEU A 183 -5.18 -17.99 47.97
CA LEU A 183 -6.56 -17.74 48.37
C LEU A 183 -7.41 -18.99 48.17
N ASN A 184 -8.29 -19.27 49.13
CA ASN A 184 -9.13 -20.46 49.09
C ASN A 184 -10.44 -20.21 48.32
N PHE A 185 -10.49 -20.55 47.04
CA PHE A 185 -11.70 -20.36 46.22
C PHE A 185 -12.85 -21.33 46.52
N ASP A 186 -12.64 -22.37 47.33
CA ASP A 186 -13.76 -23.17 47.87
C ASP A 186 -14.59 -22.35 48.88
N ASN A 187 -14.03 -21.28 49.44
CA ASN A 187 -14.75 -20.34 50.29
C ASN A 187 -15.44 -19.28 49.42
N PRO A 188 -16.79 -19.23 49.36
CA PRO A 188 -17.49 -18.28 48.49
C PRO A 188 -17.20 -16.81 48.84
N HIS A 189 -16.79 -16.51 50.07
CA HIS A 189 -16.43 -15.15 50.48
C HIS A 189 -15.13 -14.64 49.84
N VAL A 190 -14.25 -15.54 49.39
CA VAL A 190 -13.04 -15.16 48.64
C VAL A 190 -13.44 -14.62 47.27
N LEU A 191 -14.28 -15.34 46.54
CA LEU A 191 -14.79 -14.88 45.25
C LEU A 191 -15.58 -13.57 45.38
N ASP A 192 -16.43 -13.45 46.41
CA ASP A 192 -17.15 -12.19 46.68
C ASP A 192 -16.17 -11.02 46.85
N ALA A 193 -15.08 -11.20 47.60
CA ALA A 193 -14.05 -10.19 47.82
C ALA A 193 -13.28 -9.85 46.53
N VAL A 194 -12.96 -10.85 45.70
CA VAL A 194 -12.29 -10.65 44.40
C VAL A 194 -13.18 -9.84 43.46
N LEU A 195 -14.47 -10.19 43.31
CA LEU A 195 -15.42 -9.42 42.49
C LEU A 195 -15.56 -7.98 42.99
N GLU A 196 -15.52 -7.80 44.30
CA GLU A 196 -15.51 -6.50 44.95
C GLU A 196 -14.27 -5.65 44.63
N VAL A 197 -13.10 -6.26 44.45
CA VAL A 197 -11.87 -5.59 43.98
C VAL A 197 -11.98 -5.25 42.50
N MET A 198 -12.49 -6.17 41.68
CA MET A 198 -12.69 -5.94 40.25
C MET A 198 -13.62 -4.74 40.01
N ARG A 199 -14.80 -4.72 40.65
CA ARG A 199 -15.75 -3.60 40.56
C ARG A 199 -15.11 -2.27 40.94
N PHE A 200 -14.29 -2.25 41.98
CA PHE A 200 -13.61 -1.03 42.42
C PHE A 200 -12.77 -0.41 41.30
N TRP A 201 -11.93 -1.18 40.61
CA TRP A 201 -11.07 -0.66 39.54
C TRP A 201 -11.84 -0.36 38.25
N LEU A 202 -12.85 -1.16 37.92
CA LEU A 202 -13.71 -0.93 36.75
C LEU A 202 -14.57 0.33 36.93
N ASP A 203 -15.11 0.58 38.13
CA ASP A 203 -15.82 1.82 38.47
C ASP A 203 -14.93 3.07 38.37
N LEU A 204 -13.61 2.91 38.58
CA LEU A 204 -12.61 3.97 38.40
C LEU A 204 -12.25 4.24 36.93
N GLY A 205 -12.65 3.35 36.02
CA GLY A 205 -12.47 3.52 34.58
C GLY A 205 -11.41 2.62 33.94
N ILE A 206 -10.83 1.65 34.66
CA ILE A 206 -9.99 0.61 34.04
C ILE A 206 -10.82 -0.13 32.97
N ASP A 207 -10.24 -0.33 31.78
CA ASP A 207 -10.91 -0.89 30.60
C ASP A 207 -10.79 -2.41 30.50
N GLY A 208 -9.82 -3.01 31.21
CA GLY A 208 -9.70 -4.45 31.28
C GLY A 208 -8.80 -4.92 32.42
N LEU A 209 -8.90 -6.20 32.73
CA LEU A 209 -8.14 -6.84 33.81
C LEU A 209 -7.37 -8.02 33.23
N ARG A 210 -6.04 -8.02 33.39
CA ARG A 210 -5.22 -9.20 33.13
C ARG A 210 -5.23 -10.05 34.39
N LEU A 211 -5.86 -11.22 34.31
CA LEU A 211 -5.99 -12.15 35.42
C LEU A 211 -4.74 -13.02 35.47
N ASP A 212 -3.95 -12.81 36.51
CA ASP A 212 -2.69 -13.49 36.76
C ASP A 212 -2.92 -14.84 37.46
N ALA A 213 -2.11 -15.85 37.11
CA ALA A 213 -2.05 -17.15 37.78
C ALA A 213 -3.38 -17.92 37.84
N ILE A 214 -4.31 -17.68 36.91
CA ILE A 214 -5.65 -18.27 36.93
C ILE A 214 -5.73 -19.79 36.75
N PRO A 215 -4.73 -20.52 36.21
CA PRO A 215 -4.80 -21.97 36.19
C PRO A 215 -4.81 -22.64 37.56
N TYR A 216 -4.47 -21.90 38.61
CA TYR A 216 -4.11 -22.47 39.91
C TYR A 216 -5.14 -22.21 41.03
N LEU A 217 -6.30 -21.62 40.72
CA LEU A 217 -7.25 -21.12 41.74
C LEU A 217 -7.86 -22.20 42.66
N ILE A 218 -7.94 -23.46 42.20
CA ILE A 218 -8.58 -24.56 42.93
C ILE A 218 -7.63 -25.75 42.98
N GLU A 219 -7.59 -26.41 44.14
CA GLU A 219 -6.82 -27.62 44.38
C GLU A 219 -7.71 -28.82 44.81
N ARG A 220 -7.39 -30.01 44.29
CA ARG A 220 -8.02 -31.30 44.57
C ARG A 220 -6.95 -32.40 44.69
N ASP A 221 -7.07 -33.21 45.74
CA ASP A 221 -6.21 -34.39 45.92
C ASP A 221 -6.33 -35.34 44.71
N GLY A 222 -5.19 -35.91 44.29
CA GLY A 222 -5.12 -36.83 43.15
C GLY A 222 -5.12 -36.15 41.78
N THR A 223 -4.98 -34.83 41.72
CA THR A 223 -4.83 -34.05 40.48
C THR A 223 -3.50 -33.31 40.47
N ASN A 224 -3.13 -32.70 39.33
CA ASN A 224 -1.99 -31.80 39.23
C ASN A 224 -2.30 -30.37 39.71
N ASN A 225 -3.54 -30.07 40.11
CA ASN A 225 -4.00 -28.76 40.60
C ASN A 225 -3.79 -27.63 39.58
N GLU A 226 -3.98 -27.93 38.29
CA GLU A 226 -3.97 -26.94 37.21
C GLU A 226 -5.19 -27.17 36.32
N ASN A 227 -5.80 -26.10 35.81
CA ASN A 227 -6.91 -26.15 34.84
C ASN A 227 -8.14 -26.96 35.33
N LEU A 228 -8.38 -27.00 36.64
CA LEU A 228 -9.49 -27.79 37.17
C LEU A 228 -10.86 -27.24 36.72
N PRO A 229 -11.88 -28.09 36.49
CA PRO A 229 -13.20 -27.63 36.06
C PRO A 229 -13.82 -26.58 36.99
N GLU A 230 -13.57 -26.66 38.29
CA GLU A 230 -14.04 -25.68 39.27
C GLU A 230 -13.36 -24.30 39.11
N THR A 231 -12.09 -24.26 38.70
CA THR A 231 -11.40 -23.01 38.32
C THR A 231 -12.15 -22.32 37.19
N HIS A 232 -12.50 -23.07 36.14
CA HIS A 232 -13.29 -22.54 35.02
C HIS A 232 -14.68 -22.06 35.47
N GLN A 233 -15.35 -22.75 36.40
CA GLN A 233 -16.61 -22.27 36.97
C GLN A 233 -16.47 -20.93 37.71
N VAL A 234 -15.35 -20.72 38.43
CA VAL A 234 -15.04 -19.43 39.05
C VAL A 234 -14.88 -18.34 37.99
N LEU A 235 -14.16 -18.61 36.90
CA LEU A 235 -13.96 -17.67 35.80
C LEU A 235 -15.26 -17.33 35.06
N LYS A 236 -16.15 -18.31 34.82
CA LYS A 236 -17.48 -18.06 34.25
C LYS A 236 -18.32 -17.13 35.12
N ARG A 237 -18.23 -17.28 36.45
CA ARG A 237 -18.92 -16.37 37.39
C ARG A 237 -18.34 -14.97 37.35
N ILE A 238 -17.01 -14.84 37.24
CA ILE A 238 -16.34 -13.55 37.06
C ILE A 238 -16.82 -12.90 35.75
N ARG A 239 -16.78 -13.62 34.63
CA ARG A 239 -17.21 -13.11 33.33
C ARG A 239 -18.67 -12.66 33.35
N ALA A 240 -19.57 -13.47 33.90
CA ALA A 240 -20.99 -13.13 34.00
C ALA A 240 -21.23 -11.82 34.79
N GLU A 241 -20.44 -11.58 35.84
CA GLU A 241 -20.50 -10.32 36.61
C GLU A 241 -20.02 -9.12 35.78
N ILE A 242 -18.94 -9.30 35.01
CA ILE A 242 -18.42 -8.25 34.12
C ILE A 242 -19.41 -7.93 33.00
N ASP A 243 -19.92 -8.92 32.30
CA ASP A 243 -20.88 -8.72 31.19
C ASP A 243 -22.16 -8.02 31.66
N ALA A 244 -22.64 -8.35 32.88
CA ALA A 244 -23.87 -7.78 33.42
C ALA A 244 -23.75 -6.29 33.80
N ASN A 245 -22.55 -5.83 34.19
CA ASN A 245 -22.37 -4.48 34.77
C ASN A 245 -21.42 -3.58 33.96
N TYR A 246 -20.53 -4.16 33.16
CA TYR A 246 -19.46 -3.47 32.42
C TYR A 246 -19.25 -4.07 31.02
N PRO A 247 -20.23 -3.93 30.10
CA PRO A 247 -20.24 -4.62 28.80
C PRO A 247 -19.16 -4.15 27.80
N ASP A 248 -18.38 -3.12 28.13
CA ASP A 248 -17.29 -2.59 27.30
C ASP A 248 -15.89 -2.92 27.85
N ARG A 249 -15.80 -3.85 28.82
CA ARG A 249 -14.56 -4.26 29.49
C ARG A 249 -14.07 -5.61 29.04
N MET A 250 -12.81 -5.89 29.31
CA MET A 250 -12.12 -7.07 28.82
C MET A 250 -11.39 -7.82 29.95
N LEU A 251 -11.39 -9.15 29.88
CA LEU A 251 -10.62 -10.05 30.76
C LEU A 251 -9.55 -10.77 29.92
N LEU A 252 -8.29 -10.64 30.33
CA LEU A 252 -7.14 -11.26 29.68
C LEU A 252 -6.53 -12.34 30.59
N ALA A 253 -6.61 -13.59 30.16
CA ALA A 253 -6.05 -14.73 30.87
C ALA A 253 -4.53 -14.83 30.67
N GLU A 254 -3.81 -14.90 31.79
CA GLU A 254 -2.50 -15.54 31.82
C GLU A 254 -2.66 -17.03 32.13
N ALA A 255 -2.69 -17.84 31.07
CA ALA A 255 -2.65 -19.29 31.16
C ALA A 255 -1.48 -19.81 30.30
N ASN A 256 -0.31 -19.96 30.91
CA ASN A 256 0.87 -20.55 30.24
C ASN A 256 0.72 -22.08 30.19
N GLN A 257 -0.12 -22.57 29.29
CA GLN A 257 -0.46 -23.99 29.13
C GLN A 257 -0.31 -24.40 27.65
N TRP A 258 -0.52 -25.69 27.34
CA TRP A 258 -0.59 -26.16 25.95
C TRP A 258 -1.82 -25.54 25.23
N PRO A 259 -1.83 -25.46 23.88
CA PRO A 259 -2.90 -24.79 23.14
C PRO A 259 -4.31 -25.29 23.49
N GLU A 260 -4.48 -26.61 23.61
CA GLU A 260 -5.74 -27.26 23.94
C GLU A 260 -6.27 -26.90 25.33
N ASP A 261 -5.39 -26.73 26.31
CA ASP A 261 -5.75 -26.36 27.68
C ASP A 261 -5.98 -24.84 27.79
N THR A 262 -5.19 -24.04 27.07
CA THR A 262 -5.33 -22.58 27.05
C THR A 262 -6.66 -22.17 26.40
N GLN A 263 -7.12 -22.92 25.41
CA GLN A 263 -8.39 -22.64 24.73
C GLN A 263 -9.60 -22.76 25.67
N LEU A 264 -9.53 -23.59 26.72
CA LEU A 264 -10.61 -23.75 27.71
C LEU A 264 -10.92 -22.45 28.46
N TYR A 265 -9.94 -21.56 28.61
CA TYR A 265 -10.10 -20.27 29.29
C TYR A 265 -10.95 -19.26 28.51
N PHE A 266 -11.36 -19.58 27.29
CA PHE A 266 -12.37 -18.82 26.55
C PHE A 266 -13.81 -19.27 26.87
N GLY A 267 -13.99 -20.44 27.50
CA GLY A 267 -15.29 -20.97 27.87
C GLY A 267 -15.86 -22.03 26.90
N ASP A 268 -17.16 -22.35 27.06
CA ASP A 268 -17.80 -23.45 26.32
C ASP A 268 -17.98 -23.11 24.82
N SER A 269 -17.45 -23.97 23.94
CA SER A 269 -17.52 -23.82 22.47
C SER A 269 -18.85 -24.26 21.84
N LYS A 270 -19.90 -24.51 22.63
CA LYS A 270 -21.20 -25.00 22.15
C LYS A 270 -22.15 -23.91 21.63
N GLY A 271 -21.78 -22.63 21.82
CA GLY A 271 -22.43 -21.46 21.23
C GLY A 271 -21.43 -20.57 20.49
N PRO A 272 -21.87 -19.51 19.79
CA PRO A 272 -20.97 -18.60 19.07
C PRO A 272 -20.09 -17.74 20.00
N ASP A 273 -20.51 -17.54 21.25
CA ASP A 273 -19.88 -16.65 22.22
C ASP A 273 -19.26 -17.41 23.39
N GLY A 274 -18.01 -17.11 23.71
CA GLY A 274 -17.29 -17.59 24.89
C GLY A 274 -17.72 -16.88 26.17
N ASP A 275 -17.77 -17.63 27.27
CA ASP A 275 -18.33 -17.24 28.56
C ASP A 275 -17.31 -17.19 29.73
N GLU A 276 -16.01 -17.22 29.43
CA GLU A 276 -14.92 -17.02 30.40
C GLU A 276 -14.08 -15.77 30.08
N CYS A 277 -12.79 -15.90 29.76
CA CYS A 277 -11.97 -14.75 29.41
C CYS A 277 -12.20 -14.32 27.96
N HIS A 278 -12.12 -13.01 27.72
CA HIS A 278 -12.25 -12.43 26.38
C HIS A 278 -10.97 -12.68 25.58
N MET A 279 -9.83 -12.65 26.27
CA MET A 279 -8.51 -12.84 25.69
C MET A 279 -7.70 -13.84 26.51
N ALA A 280 -6.76 -14.51 25.85
CA ALA A 280 -5.71 -15.30 26.50
C ALA A 280 -4.39 -15.10 25.76
N PHE A 281 -3.26 -15.16 26.47
CA PHE A 281 -1.95 -15.10 25.84
C PHE A 281 -1.66 -16.37 25.03
N HIS A 282 -1.16 -16.21 23.81
CA HIS A 282 -0.75 -17.33 22.97
C HIS A 282 0.67 -17.80 23.31
N PHE A 283 0.89 -18.23 24.55
CA PHE A 283 2.17 -18.75 25.04
C PHE A 283 2.80 -19.83 24.14
N PRO A 284 2.04 -20.79 23.59
CA PRO A 284 2.64 -21.82 22.74
C PRO A 284 3.31 -21.30 21.47
N LEU A 285 2.80 -20.22 20.86
CA LEU A 285 3.31 -19.68 19.61
C LEU A 285 4.66 -18.95 19.80
N MET A 286 4.80 -18.22 20.90
CA MET A 286 5.95 -17.35 21.15
C MET A 286 7.31 -18.09 21.05
N PRO A 287 7.56 -19.21 21.77
CA PRO A 287 8.83 -19.94 21.66
C PRO A 287 9.08 -20.48 20.25
N ARG A 288 8.02 -20.86 19.53
CA ARG A 288 8.12 -21.43 18.18
C ARG A 288 8.53 -20.37 17.14
N MET A 289 8.22 -19.09 17.36
CA MET A 289 8.77 -18.00 16.54
C MET A 289 10.31 -17.95 16.64
N TYR A 290 10.85 -18.03 17.86
CA TYR A 290 12.30 -18.06 18.08
C TYR A 290 12.94 -19.35 17.55
N MET A 291 12.28 -20.51 17.71
CA MET A 291 12.76 -21.77 17.14
C MET A 291 12.81 -21.72 15.62
N ALA A 292 11.80 -21.14 14.96
CA ALA A 292 11.75 -21.06 13.51
C ALA A 292 12.92 -20.24 12.94
N LEU A 293 13.30 -19.14 13.60
CA LEU A 293 14.51 -18.38 13.25
C LEU A 293 15.79 -19.19 13.48
N ALA A 294 15.91 -19.87 14.62
CA ALA A 294 17.11 -20.61 14.98
C ALA A 294 17.35 -21.84 14.08
N GLN A 295 16.28 -22.55 13.72
CA GLN A 295 16.31 -23.70 12.80
C GLN A 295 16.26 -23.27 11.33
N GLU A 296 15.97 -21.99 11.09
CA GLU A 296 15.57 -21.42 9.81
C GLU A 296 14.41 -22.19 9.15
N ASP A 297 13.55 -22.88 9.89
CA ASP A 297 12.44 -23.69 9.34
C ASP A 297 11.12 -23.14 9.86
N ARG A 298 10.14 -22.89 8.99
CA ARG A 298 8.80 -22.43 9.38
C ARG A 298 8.00 -23.49 10.15
N PHE A 299 8.42 -24.75 10.10
CA PHE A 299 7.67 -25.89 10.62
C PHE A 299 7.17 -25.70 12.07
N PRO A 300 8.00 -25.27 13.05
CA PRO A 300 7.55 -25.09 14.43
C PRO A 300 6.35 -24.14 14.55
N ILE A 301 6.33 -23.04 13.78
CA ILE A 301 5.20 -22.08 13.76
C ILE A 301 3.97 -22.74 13.13
N THR A 302 4.12 -23.39 11.98
CA THR A 302 2.97 -23.99 11.29
C THR A 302 2.38 -25.19 12.03
N ASP A 303 3.20 -25.93 12.77
CA ASP A 303 2.78 -27.09 13.53
C ASP A 303 1.98 -26.68 14.76
N ILE A 304 2.48 -25.70 15.54
CA ILE A 304 1.75 -25.23 16.73
C ILE A 304 0.43 -24.53 16.37
N LEU A 305 0.39 -23.79 15.26
CA LEU A 305 -0.85 -23.14 14.80
C LEU A 305 -1.88 -24.15 14.28
N ARG A 306 -1.48 -25.32 13.79
CA ARG A 306 -2.41 -26.41 13.43
C ARG A 306 -2.97 -27.14 14.65
N GLN A 307 -2.22 -27.18 15.74
CA GLN A 307 -2.64 -27.78 17.00
C GLN A 307 -3.51 -26.83 17.83
N THR A 308 -3.43 -25.52 17.56
CA THR A 308 -4.21 -24.51 18.26
C THR A 308 -5.69 -24.59 17.83
N PRO A 309 -6.63 -24.93 18.73
CA PRO A 309 -8.03 -25.06 18.36
C PRO A 309 -8.66 -23.71 18.02
N GLU A 310 -9.79 -23.75 17.31
CA GLU A 310 -10.62 -22.56 17.09
C GLU A 310 -11.16 -22.02 18.43
N ILE A 311 -11.28 -20.70 18.50
CA ILE A 311 -11.78 -19.98 19.68
C ILE A 311 -13.15 -19.36 19.37
N PRO A 312 -13.98 -19.08 20.39
CA PRO A 312 -15.27 -18.42 20.18
C PRO A 312 -15.16 -17.08 19.43
N GLU A 313 -16.20 -16.69 18.69
CA GLU A 313 -16.16 -15.53 17.78
C GLU A 313 -15.99 -14.19 18.51
N ASN A 314 -16.40 -14.09 19.78
CA ASN A 314 -16.19 -12.91 20.62
C ASN A 314 -14.81 -12.90 21.31
N CYS A 315 -14.03 -13.98 21.26
CA CYS A 315 -12.74 -14.11 21.94
C CYS A 315 -11.54 -13.78 21.04
N GLN A 316 -10.36 -13.60 21.63
CA GLN A 316 -9.16 -13.20 20.89
C GLN A 316 -7.84 -13.65 21.55
N TRP A 317 -6.89 -14.13 20.76
CA TRP A 317 -5.52 -14.35 21.23
C TRP A 317 -4.77 -13.04 21.46
N ALA A 318 -3.96 -12.97 22.53
CA ALA A 318 -2.94 -11.94 22.72
C ALA A 318 -1.57 -12.49 22.31
N ILE A 319 -0.97 -11.90 21.28
CA ILE A 319 0.33 -12.32 20.74
C ILE A 319 1.42 -11.42 21.32
N PHE A 320 2.56 -11.99 21.69
CA PHE A 320 3.69 -11.24 22.25
C PHE A 320 5.01 -11.92 21.89
N LEU A 321 6.10 -11.16 21.90
CA LEU A 321 7.46 -11.69 21.68
C LEU A 321 8.22 -11.86 22.99
N ARG A 322 8.08 -10.90 23.89
CA ARG A 322 8.66 -10.84 25.24
C ARG A 322 7.71 -10.09 26.17
N ASN A 323 7.98 -10.20 27.46
CA ASN A 323 7.24 -9.57 28.54
C ASN A 323 8.22 -9.27 29.69
N HIS A 324 7.68 -8.87 30.84
CA HIS A 324 8.44 -8.59 32.06
C HIS A 324 9.03 -9.82 32.76
N ASP A 325 8.67 -11.03 32.34
CA ASP A 325 9.23 -12.29 32.84
C ASP A 325 10.33 -12.83 31.92
N GLU A 326 10.85 -13.99 32.23
CA GLU A 326 11.68 -14.77 31.32
C GLU A 326 10.88 -15.25 30.09
N LEU A 327 11.60 -15.58 29.02
CA LEU A 327 11.05 -16.37 27.94
C LEU A 327 10.80 -17.78 28.49
N THR A 328 9.57 -18.05 28.91
CA THR A 328 9.18 -19.34 29.49
C THR A 328 9.29 -20.47 28.47
N LEU A 329 9.91 -21.58 28.89
CA LEU A 329 10.03 -22.83 28.14
C LEU A 329 9.38 -23.99 28.94
N GLU A 330 8.35 -23.69 29.73
CA GLU A 330 7.57 -24.72 30.42
C GLU A 330 6.79 -25.57 29.42
N MET A 331 6.05 -24.90 28.51
CA MET A 331 5.15 -25.53 27.53
C MET A 331 5.83 -25.81 26.19
N VAL A 332 7.04 -26.37 26.27
CA VAL A 332 7.78 -26.96 25.15
C VAL A 332 8.26 -28.36 25.53
N THR A 333 8.58 -29.20 24.54
CA THR A 333 9.19 -30.51 24.82
C THR A 333 10.62 -30.34 25.36
N ASP A 334 11.12 -31.33 26.11
CA ASP A 334 12.48 -31.28 26.68
C ASP A 334 13.56 -31.03 25.62
N ARG A 335 13.42 -31.64 24.44
CA ARG A 335 14.36 -31.46 23.33
C ARG A 335 14.32 -30.05 22.75
N GLU A 336 13.14 -29.43 22.66
CA GLU A 336 12.99 -28.05 22.21
C GLU A 336 13.58 -27.07 23.24
N ARG A 337 13.35 -27.33 24.54
CA ARG A 337 13.91 -26.56 25.64
C ARG A 337 15.44 -26.55 25.59
N ASP A 338 16.05 -27.72 25.50
CA ASP A 338 17.51 -27.86 25.40
C ASP A 338 18.07 -27.13 24.18
N TYR A 339 17.37 -27.20 23.04
CA TYR A 339 17.78 -26.50 21.83
C TYR A 339 17.77 -24.98 22.02
N LEU A 340 16.67 -24.42 22.54
CA LEU A 340 16.52 -22.98 22.79
C LEU A 340 17.51 -22.48 23.83
N TRP A 341 17.76 -23.24 24.90
CA TRP A 341 18.79 -22.90 25.87
C TRP A 341 20.19 -22.86 25.26
N ASN A 342 20.55 -23.80 24.39
CA ASN A 342 21.86 -23.84 23.78
C ASN A 342 22.06 -22.72 22.74
N TYR A 343 20.99 -22.34 22.03
CA TYR A 343 21.05 -21.30 21.01
C TYR A 343 20.97 -19.87 21.59
N TYR A 344 19.99 -19.60 22.46
CA TYR A 344 19.67 -18.25 22.94
C TYR A 344 20.22 -17.91 24.33
N ALA A 345 20.63 -18.93 25.10
CA ALA A 345 21.12 -18.80 26.48
C ALA A 345 22.38 -19.65 26.71
N ALA A 346 23.40 -19.43 25.86
CA ALA A 346 24.71 -20.08 26.00
C ALA A 346 25.37 -19.75 27.35
N ASP A 347 25.23 -18.51 27.84
CA ASP A 347 25.53 -18.20 29.24
C ASP A 347 24.43 -18.76 30.14
N ARG A 348 24.81 -19.71 31.01
CA ARG A 348 23.90 -20.34 31.97
C ARG A 348 23.25 -19.36 32.93
N ARG A 349 23.86 -18.20 33.19
CA ARG A 349 23.25 -17.14 34.04
C ARG A 349 22.00 -16.55 33.40
N ALA A 350 21.87 -16.59 32.08
CA ALA A 350 20.67 -16.11 31.39
C ALA A 350 19.48 -17.10 31.52
N ARG A 351 19.70 -18.28 32.10
CA ARG A 351 18.65 -19.27 32.39
C ARG A 351 18.13 -19.05 33.82
N ILE A 352 16.83 -19.16 34.00
CA ILE A 352 16.16 -19.09 35.31
C ILE A 352 14.90 -19.95 35.23
N ASN A 353 14.58 -20.69 36.30
CA ASN A 353 13.50 -21.67 36.30
C ASN A 353 13.61 -22.58 35.04
N LEU A 354 12.53 -22.65 34.25
CA LEU A 354 12.49 -23.32 32.95
C LEU A 354 12.47 -22.32 31.78
N GLY A 355 13.21 -21.21 31.85
CA GLY A 355 13.17 -20.18 30.80
C GLY A 355 14.48 -19.42 30.55
N ILE A 356 14.38 -18.29 29.84
CA ILE A 356 15.50 -17.42 29.45
C ILE A 356 15.21 -15.95 29.78
N ARG A 357 15.91 -15.38 30.76
CA ARG A 357 15.71 -14.00 31.25
C ARG A 357 16.48 -12.96 30.43
N ARG A 358 16.12 -12.84 29.14
CA ARG A 358 16.71 -11.87 28.19
C ARG A 358 15.63 -11.05 27.47
N ARG A 359 15.99 -9.86 27.01
CA ARG A 359 15.16 -9.00 26.15
C ARG A 359 15.22 -9.43 24.68
N LEU A 360 14.30 -8.91 23.86
CA LEU A 360 14.18 -9.23 22.44
C LEU A 360 15.48 -8.98 21.67
N ALA A 361 16.01 -7.75 21.72
CA ALA A 361 17.20 -7.38 20.94
C ALA A 361 18.45 -8.20 21.34
N PRO A 362 18.74 -8.43 22.63
CA PRO A 362 19.80 -9.36 23.04
C PRO A 362 19.59 -10.81 22.59
N LEU A 363 18.35 -11.34 22.63
CA LEU A 363 18.06 -12.71 22.18
C LEU A 363 18.46 -12.91 20.72
N VAL A 364 18.22 -11.93 19.85
CA VAL A 364 18.60 -12.01 18.42
C VAL A 364 19.91 -11.31 18.10
N GLU A 365 20.76 -11.11 19.11
CA GLU A 365 22.13 -10.58 18.97
C GLU A 365 22.19 -9.21 18.26
N ARG A 366 21.18 -8.36 18.47
CA ARG A 366 21.05 -7.03 17.86
C ARG A 366 20.94 -7.05 16.32
N ASP A 367 20.70 -8.19 15.68
CA ASP A 367 20.39 -8.20 14.24
C ASP A 367 19.02 -7.57 14.02
N ARG A 368 19.04 -6.31 13.58
CA ARG A 368 17.84 -5.52 13.32
C ARG A 368 16.86 -6.23 12.39
N ARG A 369 17.33 -6.98 11.39
CA ARG A 369 16.44 -7.68 10.45
C ARG A 369 15.66 -8.78 11.16
N ARG A 370 16.27 -9.47 12.13
CA ARG A 370 15.57 -10.47 12.96
C ARG A 370 14.55 -9.81 13.90
N VAL A 371 14.89 -8.64 14.48
CA VAL A 371 13.94 -7.85 15.29
C VAL A 371 12.74 -7.41 14.46
N GLU A 372 12.98 -6.89 13.25
CA GLU A 372 11.92 -6.46 12.33
C GLU A 372 11.06 -7.63 11.86
N LEU A 373 11.67 -8.77 11.54
CA LEU A 373 10.95 -10.00 11.16
C LEU A 373 10.04 -10.52 12.28
N LEU A 374 10.55 -10.59 13.52
CA LEU A 374 9.76 -11.04 14.67
C LEU A 374 8.62 -10.07 14.96
N ASN A 375 8.87 -8.76 14.88
CA ASN A 375 7.82 -7.76 15.02
C ASN A 375 6.81 -7.83 13.87
N SER A 376 7.22 -8.14 12.63
CA SER A 376 6.26 -8.36 11.55
C SER A 376 5.33 -9.53 11.88
N MET A 377 5.88 -10.66 12.34
CA MET A 377 5.08 -11.81 12.77
C MET A 377 4.14 -11.46 13.94
N LEU A 378 4.63 -10.74 14.95
CA LEU A 378 3.82 -10.24 16.07
C LEU A 378 2.60 -9.46 15.57
N LEU A 379 2.80 -8.58 14.60
CA LEU A 379 1.79 -7.65 14.12
C LEU A 379 0.82 -8.26 13.10
N SER A 380 1.21 -9.32 12.37
CA SER A 380 0.39 -9.94 11.32
C SER A 380 -0.22 -11.30 11.65
N MET A 381 0.19 -11.97 12.73
CA MET A 381 -0.43 -13.22 13.21
C MET A 381 -1.85 -12.98 13.77
N PRO A 382 -2.73 -14.01 13.81
CA PRO A 382 -4.10 -13.84 14.28
C PRO A 382 -4.16 -13.53 15.77
N GLY A 383 -4.47 -12.29 16.09
CA GLY A 383 -4.64 -11.83 17.46
C GLY A 383 -4.25 -10.37 17.65
N THR A 384 -4.13 -10.01 18.92
CA THR A 384 -3.83 -8.67 19.40
C THR A 384 -2.37 -8.60 19.85
N PRO A 385 -1.52 -7.79 19.19
CA PRO A 385 -0.11 -7.70 19.55
C PRO A 385 0.09 -6.96 20.88
N THR A 386 1.00 -7.48 21.69
CA THR A 386 1.47 -6.88 22.94
C THR A 386 2.97 -6.61 22.83
N LEU A 387 3.33 -5.32 22.88
CA LEU A 387 4.70 -4.84 22.87
C LEU A 387 5.17 -4.61 24.31
N TYR A 388 6.42 -4.97 24.60
CA TYR A 388 7.05 -4.72 25.90
C TYR A 388 7.85 -3.41 25.86
N TYR A 389 7.68 -2.54 26.86
CA TYR A 389 8.30 -1.21 26.83
C TYR A 389 9.80 -1.27 26.61
N GLY A 390 10.32 -0.50 25.67
CA GLY A 390 11.73 -0.43 25.32
C GLY A 390 12.15 -1.36 24.18
N ASP A 391 11.35 -2.38 23.83
CA ASP A 391 11.66 -3.23 22.68
C ASP A 391 11.51 -2.48 21.35
N GLU A 392 10.68 -1.43 21.29
CA GLU A 392 10.52 -0.55 20.13
C GLU A 392 11.77 0.28 19.81
N ILE A 393 12.64 0.50 20.80
CA ILE A 393 13.96 1.12 20.61
C ILE A 393 15.10 0.07 20.63
N GLY A 394 14.80 -1.19 20.93
CA GLY A 394 15.79 -2.27 21.01
C GLY A 394 16.63 -2.23 22.29
N MET A 395 16.01 -1.97 23.44
CA MET A 395 16.66 -2.03 24.75
C MET A 395 17.32 -3.39 25.01
N GLY A 396 18.44 -3.35 25.73
CA GLY A 396 19.15 -4.52 26.22
C GLY A 396 18.64 -5.03 27.57
N ASP A 397 19.35 -6.00 28.12
CA ASP A 397 19.09 -6.57 29.44
C ASP A 397 20.34 -6.52 30.32
N ASN A 398 20.15 -6.74 31.63
CA ASN A 398 21.23 -6.94 32.59
C ASN A 398 21.02 -8.25 33.37
N ILE A 399 21.51 -9.36 32.80
CA ILE A 399 21.40 -10.71 33.39
C ILE A 399 22.10 -10.90 34.74
N TYR A 400 22.85 -9.90 35.22
CA TYR A 400 23.51 -9.93 36.54
C TYR A 400 22.61 -9.43 37.66
N LEU A 401 21.47 -8.81 37.33
CA LEU A 401 20.45 -8.47 38.30
C LEU A 401 19.73 -9.75 38.78
N GLY A 402 19.21 -9.70 40.01
CA GLY A 402 18.51 -10.82 40.64
C GLY A 402 17.21 -11.16 39.90
N ASP A 403 16.81 -12.43 39.97
CA ASP A 403 15.56 -12.91 39.38
C ASP A 403 15.34 -12.44 37.93
N ARG A 404 14.25 -11.71 37.66
CA ARG A 404 13.84 -11.21 36.34
C ARG A 404 14.09 -9.71 36.16
N ASP A 405 14.68 -9.03 37.15
CA ASP A 405 14.95 -7.57 37.09
C ASP A 405 15.82 -7.15 35.91
N GLY A 406 16.62 -8.07 35.36
CA GLY A 406 17.47 -7.83 34.20
C GLY A 406 16.73 -7.30 32.97
N VAL A 407 15.44 -7.61 32.80
CA VAL A 407 14.62 -7.09 31.69
C VAL A 407 13.75 -5.89 32.09
N ARG A 408 13.69 -5.55 33.38
CA ARG A 408 12.81 -4.53 33.98
C ARG A 408 13.52 -3.20 34.27
N THR A 409 14.69 -2.98 33.68
CA THR A 409 15.52 -1.79 33.88
C THR A 409 14.84 -0.51 33.35
N PRO A 410 15.23 0.69 33.86
CA PRO A 410 14.60 1.94 33.46
C PRO A 410 14.59 2.20 31.94
N MET A 411 13.48 2.76 31.44
CA MET A 411 13.32 3.17 30.05
C MET A 411 14.38 4.22 29.65
N GLN A 412 14.94 4.09 28.45
CA GLN A 412 16.05 4.93 27.97
C GLN A 412 15.53 6.08 27.09
N TRP A 413 15.26 7.23 27.71
CA TRP A 413 14.68 8.41 27.03
C TRP A 413 15.70 9.25 26.27
N SER A 414 16.89 9.45 26.81
CA SER A 414 17.94 10.31 26.21
C SER A 414 19.34 9.85 26.59
N ILE A 415 20.36 10.56 26.10
CA ILE A 415 21.76 10.36 26.49
C ILE A 415 22.11 10.95 27.86
N ASP A 416 21.18 11.69 28.48
CA ASP A 416 21.41 12.38 29.75
C ASP A 416 21.59 11.40 30.92
N ARG A 417 21.89 11.95 32.09
CA ARG A 417 21.99 11.22 33.35
C ARG A 417 20.81 10.23 33.51
N ASN A 418 21.14 9.01 33.90
CA ASN A 418 20.21 7.90 34.08
C ASN A 418 19.38 7.56 32.83
N GLY A 419 19.89 7.84 31.63
CA GLY A 419 19.12 7.67 30.39
C GLY A 419 17.94 8.63 30.26
N GLY A 420 17.94 9.75 30.99
CA GLY A 420 16.81 10.66 31.08
C GLY A 420 15.59 10.10 31.81
N PHE A 421 15.70 8.96 32.48
CA PHE A 421 14.61 8.37 33.29
C PHE A 421 14.33 9.17 34.57
N SER A 422 15.38 9.64 35.26
CA SER A 422 15.33 10.31 36.55
C SER A 422 16.52 11.27 36.71
N ARG A 423 16.39 12.34 37.50
CA ARG A 423 17.53 13.18 37.91
C ARG A 423 18.14 12.79 39.25
N ALA A 424 17.64 11.73 39.90
CA ALA A 424 18.15 11.22 41.17
C ALA A 424 19.64 10.80 41.10
N ASP A 425 20.27 10.59 42.26
CA ASP A 425 21.56 9.89 42.35
C ASP A 425 21.44 8.54 41.62
N PRO A 426 22.33 8.21 40.66
CA PRO A 426 22.33 6.89 40.02
C PRO A 426 22.32 5.72 41.01
N ALA A 427 22.93 5.89 42.19
CA ALA A 427 22.96 4.86 43.23
C ALA A 427 21.61 4.71 43.98
N SER A 428 20.70 5.69 43.85
CA SER A 428 19.37 5.68 44.47
C SER A 428 18.27 5.17 43.53
N LEU A 429 18.61 4.85 42.27
CA LEU A 429 17.64 4.30 41.34
C LEU A 429 17.16 2.94 41.80
N VAL A 430 15.87 2.66 41.56
CA VAL A 430 15.25 1.37 41.86
C VAL A 430 15.95 0.21 41.16
N LEU A 431 16.39 0.43 39.93
CA LEU A 431 17.25 -0.46 39.15
C LEU A 431 18.21 0.40 38.33
N PRO A 432 19.45 -0.06 38.09
CA PRO A 432 20.38 0.67 37.24
C PRO A 432 19.92 0.65 35.77
N PRO A 433 20.07 1.77 35.02
CA PRO A 433 19.86 1.76 33.58
C PRO A 433 20.95 0.92 32.91
N ILE A 434 20.70 0.47 31.68
CA ILE A 434 21.72 -0.26 30.91
C ILE A 434 22.81 0.73 30.49
N MET A 435 24.06 0.33 30.71
CA MET A 435 25.25 1.17 30.45
C MET A 435 26.33 0.44 29.66
N ASP A 436 26.06 -0.79 29.19
CA ASP A 436 27.03 -1.49 28.36
C ASP A 436 27.18 -0.79 26.99
N PRO A 437 28.32 -0.95 26.30
CA PRO A 437 28.58 -0.24 25.05
C PRO A 437 27.60 -0.55 23.90
N MET A 438 26.92 -1.71 23.94
CA MET A 438 26.03 -2.15 22.86
C MET A 438 24.59 -1.67 23.05
N TYR A 439 24.05 -1.75 24.27
CA TYR A 439 22.64 -1.44 24.54
C TYR A 439 22.42 -0.26 25.48
N GLY A 440 23.48 0.33 26.02
CA GLY A 440 23.37 1.42 26.98
C GLY A 440 22.70 2.67 26.42
N PHE A 441 22.09 3.46 27.30
CA PHE A 441 21.29 4.63 26.92
C PHE A 441 22.05 5.69 26.11
N GLN A 442 23.40 5.71 26.16
CA GLN A 442 24.23 6.56 25.31
C GLN A 442 24.10 6.22 23.82
N SER A 443 23.79 4.97 23.48
CA SER A 443 23.63 4.47 22.11
C SER A 443 22.17 4.19 21.76
N VAL A 444 21.38 3.69 22.72
CA VAL A 444 19.98 3.29 22.51
C VAL A 444 19.07 4.17 23.36
N ASN A 445 18.45 5.19 22.78
CA ASN A 445 17.48 6.02 23.50
C ASN A 445 16.43 6.61 22.56
N VAL A 446 15.30 7.01 23.13
CA VAL A 446 14.18 7.62 22.40
C VAL A 446 14.61 8.87 21.65
N GLU A 447 15.23 9.86 22.32
CA GLU A 447 15.58 11.14 21.71
C GLU A 447 16.41 10.99 20.43
N SER A 448 17.40 10.09 20.43
CA SER A 448 18.26 9.82 19.27
C SER A 448 17.48 9.13 18.16
N GLN A 449 16.63 8.17 18.50
CA GLN A 449 15.84 7.42 17.51
C GLN A 449 14.67 8.22 16.95
N GLU A 450 14.13 9.20 17.68
CA GLU A 450 13.10 10.10 17.16
C GLU A 450 13.64 10.96 16.02
N ARG A 451 14.90 11.40 16.12
CA ARG A 451 15.57 12.22 15.09
C ARG A 451 16.02 11.41 13.87
N ASP A 452 16.24 10.10 13.99
CA ASP A 452 16.63 9.24 12.88
C ASP A 452 15.38 8.63 12.19
N PRO A 453 15.04 9.04 10.95
CA PRO A 453 13.88 8.50 10.23
C PRO A 453 13.97 7.00 9.98
N HIS A 454 15.18 6.43 10.00
CA HIS A 454 15.44 5.03 9.79
C HIS A 454 15.60 4.27 11.09
N SER A 455 15.35 4.86 12.26
CA SER A 455 15.47 4.16 13.55
C SER A 455 14.50 2.98 13.70
N LEU A 456 14.74 2.12 14.70
CA LEU A 456 13.82 1.02 15.02
C LEU A 456 12.50 1.57 15.58
N LEU A 457 12.54 2.67 16.34
CA LEU A 457 11.35 3.37 16.83
C LEU A 457 10.46 3.86 15.69
N ASN A 458 11.04 4.60 14.73
CA ASN A 458 10.28 5.13 13.60
C ASN A 458 9.83 4.02 12.64
N TRP A 459 10.58 2.92 12.56
CA TRP A 459 10.12 1.71 11.87
C TRP A 459 8.88 1.10 12.55
N ASN A 460 8.87 0.93 13.87
CA ASN A 460 7.72 0.42 14.62
C ASN A 460 6.48 1.33 14.46
N ARG A 461 6.66 2.65 14.55
CA ARG A 461 5.59 3.63 14.29
C ARG A 461 4.95 3.44 12.91
N ARG A 462 5.77 3.27 11.86
CA ARG A 462 5.28 3.00 10.50
C ARG A 462 4.52 1.67 10.42
N MET A 463 5.07 0.60 10.98
CA MET A 463 4.44 -0.72 10.96
C MET A 463 3.08 -0.73 11.69
N LEU A 464 2.99 -0.05 12.83
CA LEU A 464 1.74 0.09 13.60
C LEU A 464 0.71 0.94 12.85
N ALA A 465 1.14 2.00 12.17
CA ALA A 465 0.27 2.80 11.31
C ALA A 465 -0.31 1.97 10.15
N VAL A 466 0.53 1.17 9.47
CA VAL A 466 0.09 0.27 8.39
C VAL A 466 -0.85 -0.81 8.92
N ARG A 467 -0.55 -1.42 10.07
CA ARG A 467 -1.43 -2.42 10.70
C ARG A 467 -2.82 -1.84 10.99
N LYS A 468 -2.89 -0.61 11.50
CA LYS A 468 -4.14 0.06 11.87
C LYS A 468 -5.07 0.31 10.66
N GLN A 469 -4.53 0.34 9.45
CA GLN A 469 -5.32 0.57 8.23
C GLN A 469 -6.13 -0.65 7.79
N GLN A 470 -5.76 -1.86 8.21
CA GLN A 470 -6.44 -3.10 7.79
C GLN A 470 -6.95 -3.90 8.98
N LYS A 471 -8.27 -4.11 9.04
CA LYS A 471 -8.90 -4.92 10.09
C LYS A 471 -8.57 -6.40 9.94
N ALA A 472 -8.17 -6.84 8.74
CA ALA A 472 -7.71 -8.19 8.47
C ALA A 472 -6.64 -8.69 9.47
N PHE A 473 -5.74 -7.82 9.96
CA PHE A 473 -4.74 -8.23 10.95
C PHE A 473 -5.32 -8.57 12.33
N GLY A 474 -6.28 -7.78 12.81
CA GLY A 474 -6.92 -8.03 14.10
C GLY A 474 -8.00 -9.10 14.02
N ARG A 475 -8.90 -9.00 13.03
CA ARG A 475 -10.15 -9.76 12.98
C ARG A 475 -10.23 -10.80 11.86
N GLY A 476 -9.26 -10.81 10.95
CA GLY A 476 -9.30 -11.72 9.80
C GLY A 476 -8.96 -13.15 10.16
N THR A 477 -9.52 -14.09 9.41
CA THR A 477 -9.15 -15.51 9.46
C THR A 477 -7.71 -15.69 9.01
N LEU A 478 -7.06 -16.78 9.44
CA LEU A 478 -5.71 -17.14 9.02
C LEU A 478 -5.78 -18.34 8.06
N LYS A 479 -5.23 -18.18 6.86
CA LYS A 479 -5.05 -19.30 5.92
C LYS A 479 -3.58 -19.47 5.58
N MET A 480 -3.01 -20.58 6.04
CA MET A 480 -1.61 -20.92 5.79
C MET A 480 -1.38 -21.33 4.34
N LEU A 481 -0.36 -20.74 3.72
CA LEU A 481 0.16 -21.20 2.43
C LEU A 481 1.26 -22.24 2.67
N SER A 482 1.47 -23.11 1.67
CA SER A 482 2.43 -24.21 1.77
C SER A 482 3.49 -24.16 0.67
N PRO A 483 4.36 -23.12 0.63
CA PRO A 483 5.50 -23.12 -0.28
C PRO A 483 6.37 -24.36 -0.04
N SER A 484 6.93 -24.88 -1.13
CA SER A 484 7.90 -25.98 -1.10
C SER A 484 9.15 -25.61 -0.32
N ASN A 485 9.55 -24.33 -0.37
CA ASN A 485 10.65 -23.79 0.42
C ASN A 485 10.25 -23.65 1.90
N ARG A 486 10.80 -24.53 2.75
CA ARG A 486 10.58 -24.53 4.21
C ARG A 486 11.12 -23.30 4.93
N ARG A 487 12.04 -22.56 4.29
CA ARG A 487 12.59 -21.30 4.82
C ARG A 487 11.60 -20.12 4.71
N ILE A 488 10.48 -20.29 3.99
CA ILE A 488 9.50 -19.23 3.73
C ILE A 488 8.17 -19.52 4.44
N LEU A 489 7.83 -18.71 5.43
CA LEU A 489 6.50 -18.68 6.03
C LEU A 489 5.59 -17.76 5.20
N ALA A 490 4.46 -18.27 4.72
CA ALA A 490 3.50 -17.47 3.97
C ALA A 490 2.06 -17.81 4.38
N TYR A 491 1.20 -16.79 4.49
CA TYR A 491 -0.20 -16.93 4.88
C TYR A 491 -1.03 -15.73 4.44
N THR A 492 -2.34 -15.91 4.30
CA THR A 492 -3.30 -14.81 4.08
C THR A 492 -4.10 -14.52 5.36
N ARG A 493 -4.46 -13.24 5.51
CA ARG A 493 -5.42 -12.74 6.50
C ARG A 493 -6.63 -12.21 5.75
N GLU A 494 -7.80 -12.77 6.01
CA GLU A 494 -9.02 -12.46 5.26
C GLU A 494 -10.12 -11.97 6.20
N TYR A 495 -10.66 -10.79 5.93
CA TYR A 495 -11.73 -10.21 6.73
C TYR A 495 -12.80 -9.60 5.83
N THR A 496 -14.05 -9.92 6.09
CA THR A 496 -15.19 -9.26 5.45
C THR A 496 -15.97 -8.49 6.51
N ALA A 497 -16.05 -7.17 6.32
CA ALA A 497 -16.79 -6.29 7.19
C ALA A 497 -18.31 -6.46 7.01
N PRO A 498 -19.14 -6.08 7.99
CA PRO A 498 -20.60 -6.21 7.91
C PRO A 498 -21.26 -5.44 6.75
N ASP A 499 -20.58 -4.44 6.18
CA ASP A 499 -21.01 -3.68 5.01
C ASP A 499 -20.69 -4.38 3.67
N GLY A 500 -20.05 -5.55 3.72
CA GLY A 500 -19.69 -6.36 2.55
C GLY A 500 -18.30 -6.05 1.99
N HIS A 501 -17.56 -5.08 2.54
CA HIS A 501 -16.18 -4.82 2.13
C HIS A 501 -15.25 -5.94 2.59
N SER A 502 -14.41 -6.46 1.70
CA SER A 502 -13.48 -7.56 2.00
C SER A 502 -12.03 -7.13 1.83
N GLU A 503 -11.21 -7.44 2.83
CA GLU A 503 -9.78 -7.17 2.88
C GLU A 503 -9.03 -8.51 2.89
N VAL A 504 -8.06 -8.65 1.97
CA VAL A 504 -7.17 -9.82 1.92
C VAL A 504 -5.72 -9.34 1.98
N VAL A 505 -5.02 -9.71 3.05
CA VAL A 505 -3.60 -9.38 3.24
C VAL A 505 -2.77 -10.65 3.10
N LEU A 506 -1.83 -10.67 2.17
CA LEU A 506 -0.82 -11.72 2.00
C LEU A 506 0.45 -11.35 2.76
N CYS A 507 0.84 -12.18 3.73
CA CYS A 507 2.07 -12.04 4.49
C CYS A 507 3.08 -13.10 4.05
N VAL A 508 4.30 -12.70 3.73
CA VAL A 508 5.40 -13.60 3.32
C VAL A 508 6.66 -13.23 4.08
N ALA A 509 7.30 -14.21 4.72
CA ALA A 509 8.42 -14.01 5.64
C ALA A 509 9.52 -15.06 5.40
N ASN A 510 10.75 -14.59 5.23
CA ASN A 510 11.93 -15.44 5.14
C ASN A 510 12.54 -15.63 6.53
N VAL A 511 12.55 -16.86 7.06
CA VAL A 511 13.17 -17.16 8.36
C VAL A 511 14.66 -17.54 8.26
N SER A 512 15.24 -17.51 7.06
CA SER A 512 16.65 -17.82 6.82
C SER A 512 17.55 -16.59 6.83
N SER A 513 18.81 -16.80 7.23
CA SER A 513 19.92 -15.86 7.09
C SER A 513 20.39 -15.64 5.65
N ALA A 514 19.87 -16.40 4.69
CA ALA A 514 20.20 -16.28 3.27
C ALA A 514 19.00 -15.75 2.46
N ALA A 515 19.26 -15.17 1.29
CA ALA A 515 18.21 -14.84 0.34
C ALA A 515 17.49 -16.11 -0.12
N GLN A 516 16.16 -16.04 -0.25
CA GLN A 516 15.32 -17.18 -0.60
C GLN A 516 14.36 -16.81 -1.72
N ALA A 517 14.12 -17.76 -2.63
CA ALA A 517 13.01 -17.71 -3.57
C ALA A 517 11.87 -18.59 -3.06
N ALA A 518 10.63 -18.16 -3.30
CA ALA A 518 9.43 -18.90 -2.98
C ALA A 518 8.44 -18.85 -4.14
N GLU A 519 7.88 -20.02 -4.47
CA GLU A 519 6.71 -20.13 -5.32
C GLU A 519 5.48 -20.32 -4.43
N LEU A 520 4.48 -19.46 -4.60
CA LEU A 520 3.24 -19.48 -3.83
C LEU A 520 2.06 -19.85 -4.73
N ASP A 521 1.28 -20.85 -4.33
CA ASP A 521 -0.02 -21.10 -4.97
C ASP A 521 -1.02 -20.03 -4.49
N LEU A 522 -1.28 -19.07 -5.37
CA LEU A 522 -2.24 -17.98 -5.17
C LEU A 522 -3.39 -18.05 -6.18
N SER A 523 -3.58 -19.18 -6.87
CA SER A 523 -4.58 -19.35 -7.94
C SER A 523 -6.00 -18.95 -7.52
N GLY A 524 -6.36 -19.13 -6.25
CA GLY A 524 -7.64 -18.70 -5.66
C GLY A 524 -7.85 -17.17 -5.61
N TYR A 525 -6.82 -16.38 -5.85
CA TYR A 525 -6.84 -14.91 -5.90
C TYR A 525 -6.49 -14.39 -7.30
N ALA A 526 -6.61 -15.22 -8.34
CA ALA A 526 -6.33 -14.81 -9.72
C ALA A 526 -7.14 -13.56 -10.12
N GLY A 527 -6.50 -12.62 -10.81
CA GLY A 527 -7.06 -11.32 -11.18
C GLY A 527 -6.88 -10.23 -10.12
N THR A 528 -6.34 -10.56 -8.93
CA THR A 528 -5.94 -9.54 -7.95
C THR A 528 -4.49 -9.10 -8.13
N VAL A 529 -4.18 -7.89 -7.70
CA VAL A 529 -2.84 -7.28 -7.74
C VAL A 529 -2.30 -7.20 -6.31
N PRO A 530 -1.16 -7.84 -5.99
CA PRO A 530 -0.51 -7.62 -4.71
C PRO A 530 0.08 -6.21 -4.65
N VAL A 531 -0.35 -5.39 -3.69
CA VAL A 531 0.19 -4.05 -3.44
C VAL A 531 0.96 -4.06 -2.14
N GLU A 532 2.27 -3.81 -2.20
CA GLU A 532 3.14 -3.82 -1.03
C GLU A 532 2.77 -2.67 -0.09
N MET A 533 2.47 -2.98 1.17
CA MET A 533 1.77 -2.07 2.08
C MET A 533 2.65 -0.97 2.69
N LEU A 534 3.98 -1.10 2.67
CA LEU A 534 4.89 -0.09 3.22
C LEU A 534 5.20 1.02 2.21
N GLY A 535 5.47 0.66 0.97
CA GLY A 535 5.84 1.55 -0.13
C GLY A 535 4.70 1.86 -1.09
N GLY A 536 3.58 1.13 -1.05
CA GLY A 536 2.46 1.27 -1.98
C GLY A 536 2.73 0.72 -3.38
N SER A 537 3.82 -0.04 -3.56
CA SER A 537 4.23 -0.51 -4.88
C SER A 537 3.43 -1.73 -5.31
N ALA A 538 2.81 -1.66 -6.49
CA ALA A 538 2.11 -2.80 -7.08
C ALA A 538 3.08 -3.83 -7.67
N PHE A 539 2.82 -5.10 -7.40
CA PHE A 539 3.53 -6.24 -7.96
C PHE A 539 2.75 -6.83 -9.16
N PRO A 540 3.35 -7.71 -9.98
CA PRO A 540 2.63 -8.39 -11.05
C PRO A 540 1.32 -9.02 -10.55
N PRO A 541 0.21 -9.00 -11.31
CA PRO A 541 -1.04 -9.60 -10.85
C PRO A 541 -0.92 -11.11 -10.73
N ILE A 542 -1.76 -11.64 -9.87
CA ILE A 542 -1.86 -13.07 -9.62
C ILE A 542 -2.58 -13.72 -10.80
N GLY A 543 -1.88 -14.65 -11.46
CA GLY A 543 -2.45 -15.50 -12.52
C GLY A 543 -2.81 -16.89 -12.01
N GLN A 544 -2.90 -17.85 -12.95
CA GLN A 544 -3.13 -19.26 -12.63
C GLN A 544 -1.85 -20.04 -12.29
N LEU A 545 -0.68 -19.47 -12.57
CA LEU A 545 0.62 -20.07 -12.25
C LEU A 545 1.03 -19.73 -10.81
N ASN A 546 1.97 -20.52 -10.27
CA ASN A 546 2.61 -20.19 -9.00
C ASN A 546 3.25 -18.81 -9.05
N TYR A 547 3.03 -18.04 -8.00
CA TYR A 547 3.53 -16.69 -7.87
C TYR A 547 4.94 -16.70 -7.27
N LEU A 548 5.93 -16.28 -8.07
CA LEU A 548 7.34 -16.26 -7.66
C LEU A 548 7.67 -14.97 -6.89
N LEU A 549 8.23 -15.12 -5.69
CA LEU A 549 8.79 -14.04 -4.89
C LEU A 549 10.24 -14.34 -4.51
N THR A 550 11.03 -13.27 -4.35
CA THR A 550 12.37 -13.34 -3.79
C THR A 550 12.47 -12.42 -2.58
N LEU A 551 13.05 -12.94 -1.50
CA LEU A 551 13.17 -12.23 -0.23
C LEU A 551 14.63 -12.20 0.23
N PRO A 552 15.13 -11.05 0.73
CA PRO A 552 16.45 -10.97 1.33
C PRO A 552 16.49 -11.77 2.66
N PRO A 553 17.69 -12.00 3.22
CA PRO A 553 17.84 -12.56 4.57
C PRO A 553 16.94 -11.89 5.59
N TYR A 554 16.12 -12.68 6.29
CA TYR A 554 15.14 -12.19 7.28
C TYR A 554 14.13 -11.15 6.76
N GLY A 555 14.01 -11.00 5.44
CA GLY A 555 13.05 -10.09 4.81
C GLY A 555 11.62 -10.61 4.90
N PHE A 556 10.67 -9.68 4.87
CA PHE A 556 9.25 -9.99 4.79
C PHE A 556 8.54 -9.01 3.85
N TYR A 557 7.35 -9.39 3.38
CA TYR A 557 6.42 -8.54 2.66
C TYR A 557 5.02 -8.66 3.23
N TRP A 558 4.31 -7.55 3.26
CA TRP A 558 2.86 -7.50 3.44
C TRP A 558 2.24 -6.92 2.18
N PHE A 559 1.35 -7.67 1.55
CA PHE A 559 0.62 -7.23 0.37
C PHE A 559 -0.87 -7.14 0.66
N LEU A 560 -1.50 -6.03 0.29
CA LEU A 560 -2.94 -5.99 0.11
C LEU A 560 -3.27 -6.56 -1.27
N LEU A 561 -4.16 -7.54 -1.38
CA LEU A 561 -4.59 -8.07 -2.67
C LEU A 561 -5.77 -7.24 -3.21
N ALA A 562 -5.46 -6.29 -4.09
CA ALA A 562 -6.41 -5.34 -4.67
C ALA A 562 -7.09 -5.89 -5.94
N THR A 563 -8.31 -5.43 -6.25
CA THR A 563 -9.04 -5.80 -7.47
C THR A 563 -8.67 -4.92 -8.68
N GLU A 564 -9.02 -5.37 -9.89
CA GLU A 564 -8.58 -4.79 -11.18
C GLU A 564 -8.86 -3.28 -11.35
N ASN A 565 -9.85 -2.72 -10.65
CA ASN A 565 -10.16 -1.27 -10.67
C ASN A 565 -9.07 -0.38 -10.05
N GLN A 566 -8.00 -0.97 -9.49
CA GLN A 566 -6.81 -0.28 -8.95
C GLN A 566 -5.52 -0.61 -9.73
N MET A 567 -5.62 -1.18 -10.93
CA MET A 567 -4.47 -1.59 -11.74
C MET A 567 -3.60 -0.41 -12.20
N PRO A 568 -2.26 -0.51 -12.07
CA PRO A 568 -1.34 0.41 -12.74
C PRO A 568 -1.41 0.31 -14.27
N SER A 569 -1.14 1.43 -14.94
CA SER A 569 -1.06 1.60 -16.41
C SER A 569 -0.16 0.60 -17.14
N TRP A 570 0.85 0.05 -16.47
CA TRP A 570 1.85 -0.87 -17.06
C TRP A 570 1.40 -2.33 -17.20
N HIS A 571 0.15 -2.67 -16.83
CA HIS A 571 -0.32 -4.06 -16.89
C HIS A 571 -0.67 -4.54 -18.33
N VAL A 572 -0.08 -5.68 -18.71
CA VAL A 572 -0.46 -6.53 -19.86
C VAL A 572 -1.03 -7.84 -19.31
N GLU A 573 -2.27 -8.17 -19.66
CA GLU A 573 -2.94 -9.41 -19.26
C GLU A 573 -2.07 -10.65 -19.59
N PRO A 574 -1.95 -11.64 -18.69
CA PRO A 574 -1.36 -12.93 -19.03
C PRO A 574 -2.15 -13.59 -20.15
N ALA A 575 -1.44 -14.08 -21.16
CA ALA A 575 -2.01 -14.76 -22.32
C ALA A 575 -3.02 -15.84 -21.91
N GLN A 576 -4.27 -15.69 -22.35
CA GLN A 576 -5.26 -16.78 -22.33
C GLN A 576 -4.66 -18.02 -23.02
N SER A 577 -5.03 -19.22 -22.54
CA SER A 577 -4.55 -20.49 -23.13
C SER A 577 -4.78 -20.48 -24.65
N MET A 578 -3.77 -20.90 -25.41
CA MET A 578 -3.74 -20.88 -26.87
C MET A 578 -5.09 -21.29 -27.48
N PRO A 579 -5.81 -20.39 -28.18
CA PRO A 579 -7.04 -20.75 -28.88
C PRO A 579 -6.73 -21.78 -29.98
N ASP A 580 -7.73 -22.58 -30.37
CA ASP A 580 -7.63 -23.52 -31.49
C ASP A 580 -7.40 -22.76 -32.81
N PHE A 581 -6.13 -22.54 -33.16
CA PHE A 581 -5.76 -21.87 -34.40
C PHE A 581 -6.01 -22.76 -35.62
N PRO A 582 -6.51 -22.20 -36.75
CA PRO A 582 -6.49 -22.91 -38.03
C PRO A 582 -5.04 -23.23 -38.42
N THR A 583 -4.81 -24.42 -38.99
CA THR A 583 -3.48 -24.83 -39.47
C THR A 583 -3.35 -24.61 -40.97
N LEU A 584 -2.50 -23.67 -41.36
CA LEU A 584 -2.14 -23.32 -42.72
C LEU A 584 -1.01 -24.25 -43.22
N VAL A 585 -1.14 -24.83 -44.41
CA VAL A 585 -0.12 -25.75 -44.95
C VAL A 585 0.63 -25.06 -46.09
N LEU A 586 1.86 -24.60 -45.81
CA LEU A 586 2.74 -23.97 -46.80
C LEU A 586 3.63 -25.02 -47.47
N LYS A 587 3.78 -24.97 -48.80
CA LYS A 587 4.64 -25.91 -49.54
C LYS A 587 6.07 -25.42 -49.65
N LYS A 588 6.29 -24.15 -50.02
CA LYS A 588 7.61 -23.61 -50.34
C LYS A 588 7.83 -22.19 -49.85
N ARG A 589 6.85 -21.28 -49.96
CA ARG A 589 7.04 -19.83 -49.82
C ARG A 589 5.97 -19.19 -48.93
N LEU A 590 6.28 -18.08 -48.27
CA LEU A 590 5.33 -17.37 -47.37
C LEU A 590 4.22 -16.68 -48.18
N GLU A 591 4.52 -16.28 -49.41
CA GLU A 591 3.62 -15.65 -50.38
C GLU A 591 2.41 -16.52 -50.74
N GLU A 592 2.47 -17.84 -50.47
CA GLU A 592 1.33 -18.75 -50.63
C GLU A 592 0.14 -18.36 -49.72
N LEU A 593 0.37 -17.56 -48.66
CA LEU A 593 -0.71 -16.95 -47.85
C LEU A 593 -1.66 -16.05 -48.68
N LEU A 594 -1.21 -15.58 -49.84
CA LEU A 594 -1.98 -14.73 -50.76
C LEU A 594 -2.70 -15.54 -51.85
N GLU A 595 -2.50 -16.86 -51.88
CA GLU A 595 -3.07 -17.79 -52.85
C GLU A 595 -4.21 -18.60 -52.22
N GLU A 596 -5.19 -19.02 -53.02
CA GLU A 596 -6.27 -19.90 -52.53
C GLU A 596 -5.76 -21.33 -52.26
N PRO A 597 -6.23 -22.02 -51.20
CA PRO A 597 -7.29 -21.65 -50.25
C PRO A 597 -6.80 -20.93 -48.97
N LEU A 598 -5.50 -20.64 -48.87
CA LEU A 598 -4.88 -20.06 -47.68
C LEU A 598 -5.34 -18.62 -47.45
N ARG A 599 -5.49 -17.86 -48.55
CA ARG A 599 -6.02 -16.49 -48.53
C ARG A 599 -7.39 -16.41 -47.88
N SER A 600 -8.36 -17.21 -48.33
CA SER A 600 -9.70 -17.27 -47.72
C SER A 600 -9.63 -17.64 -46.23
N THR A 601 -8.74 -18.56 -45.84
CA THR A 601 -8.56 -18.93 -44.41
C THR A 601 -7.99 -17.78 -43.58
N MET A 602 -7.10 -16.98 -44.14
CA MET A 602 -6.56 -15.78 -43.50
C MET A 602 -7.63 -14.68 -43.37
N GLU A 603 -8.32 -14.36 -44.48
CA GLU A 603 -9.32 -13.28 -44.56
C GLU A 603 -10.59 -13.60 -43.77
N ASP A 604 -11.16 -14.81 -43.92
CA ASP A 604 -12.48 -15.14 -43.36
C ASP A 604 -12.42 -15.71 -41.93
N THR A 605 -11.30 -16.33 -41.53
CA THR A 605 -11.18 -17.04 -40.24
C THR A 605 -10.14 -16.43 -39.31
N SER A 606 -8.90 -16.28 -39.77
CA SER A 606 -7.80 -15.92 -38.86
C SER A 606 -7.87 -14.44 -38.47
N LEU A 607 -8.02 -13.54 -39.45
CA LEU A 607 -8.05 -12.09 -39.23
C LEU A 607 -9.35 -11.62 -38.55
N THR A 608 -10.49 -12.21 -38.88
CA THR A 608 -11.80 -11.90 -38.26
C THR A 608 -11.81 -12.18 -36.76
N VAL A 609 -11.09 -13.21 -36.30
CA VAL A 609 -10.92 -13.53 -34.87
C VAL A 609 -9.79 -12.72 -34.22
N TYR A 610 -8.72 -12.43 -34.97
CA TYR A 610 -7.55 -11.73 -34.46
C TYR A 610 -7.84 -10.25 -34.18
N LEU A 611 -8.47 -9.53 -35.11
CA LEU A 611 -8.61 -8.06 -35.07
C LEU A 611 -9.40 -7.53 -33.87
N PRO A 612 -10.57 -8.09 -33.48
CA PRO A 612 -11.34 -7.58 -32.34
C PRO A 612 -10.58 -7.66 -31.00
N LYS A 613 -9.61 -8.58 -30.89
CA LYS A 613 -8.78 -8.74 -29.70
C LYS A 613 -7.65 -7.71 -29.59
N ARG A 614 -7.42 -6.91 -30.64
CA ARG A 614 -6.31 -5.94 -30.69
C ARG A 614 -6.74 -4.57 -30.18
N ARG A 615 -5.91 -3.95 -29.34
CA ARG A 615 -6.19 -2.60 -28.81
C ARG A 615 -6.17 -1.51 -29.88
N TRP A 616 -5.30 -1.62 -30.88
CA TRP A 616 -5.20 -0.68 -31.99
C TRP A 616 -6.34 -0.78 -33.03
N PHE A 617 -7.19 -1.80 -32.96
CA PHE A 617 -8.31 -1.94 -33.89
C PHE A 617 -9.47 -1.02 -33.44
N ALA A 618 -9.82 -0.03 -34.29
CA ALA A 618 -10.80 1.01 -33.93
C ALA A 618 -12.27 0.55 -34.01
N GLY A 619 -12.55 -0.60 -34.65
CA GLY A 619 -13.92 -1.07 -34.93
C GLY A 619 -14.55 -1.97 -33.86
N LYS A 620 -14.09 -1.93 -32.60
CA LYS A 620 -14.46 -2.93 -31.56
C LYS A 620 -15.96 -3.03 -31.26
N ASP A 621 -16.70 -1.93 -31.42
CA ASP A 621 -18.13 -1.87 -31.11
C ASP A 621 -19.03 -2.27 -32.30
N LYS A 622 -18.43 -2.66 -33.42
CA LYS A 622 -19.13 -3.00 -34.67
C LYS A 622 -18.70 -4.39 -35.14
N ALA A 623 -19.65 -5.18 -35.63
CA ALA A 623 -19.34 -6.46 -36.25
C ALA A 623 -18.55 -6.25 -37.55
N ILE A 624 -17.49 -7.04 -37.75
CA ILE A 624 -16.71 -7.05 -38.99
C ILE A 624 -17.55 -7.69 -40.09
N GLU A 625 -17.81 -6.95 -41.17
CA GLU A 625 -18.57 -7.43 -42.34
C GLU A 625 -17.66 -8.15 -43.34
N LYS A 626 -16.45 -7.62 -43.55
CA LYS A 626 -15.48 -8.17 -44.50
C LYS A 626 -14.05 -7.77 -44.15
N VAL A 627 -13.09 -8.67 -44.36
CA VAL A 627 -11.64 -8.39 -44.31
C VAL A 627 -11.02 -8.77 -45.66
N ASN A 628 -10.18 -7.92 -46.25
CA ASN A 628 -9.39 -8.24 -47.45
C ASN A 628 -7.91 -7.89 -47.22
N ILE A 629 -6.98 -8.70 -47.69
CA ILE A 629 -5.57 -8.35 -47.79
C ILE A 629 -5.39 -7.46 -49.03
N ALA A 630 -5.20 -6.15 -48.83
CA ALA A 630 -5.12 -5.17 -49.91
C ALA A 630 -3.89 -5.39 -50.80
N TYR A 631 -2.74 -5.56 -50.16
CA TYR A 631 -1.52 -6.05 -50.80
C TYR A 631 -0.59 -6.67 -49.76
N ALA A 632 0.37 -7.45 -50.25
CA ALA A 632 1.48 -7.95 -49.47
C ALA A 632 2.71 -8.08 -50.36
N VAL A 633 3.87 -7.62 -49.88
CA VAL A 633 5.14 -7.68 -50.60
C VAL A 633 6.18 -8.40 -49.75
N ARG A 634 6.95 -9.30 -50.37
CA ARG A 634 8.06 -9.98 -49.72
C ARG A 634 9.11 -8.95 -49.28
N PHE A 635 9.53 -9.04 -48.03
CA PHE A 635 10.52 -8.16 -47.41
C PHE A 635 11.38 -8.94 -46.41
N GLY A 636 12.48 -8.36 -45.94
CA GLY A 636 13.40 -8.99 -44.99
C GLY A 636 14.49 -9.86 -45.63
N ASP A 637 15.15 -10.65 -44.80
CA ASP A 637 16.26 -11.54 -45.17
C ASP A 637 15.78 -12.78 -45.96
N GLU A 638 16.65 -13.36 -46.79
CA GLU A 638 16.33 -14.58 -47.56
C GLU A 638 16.04 -15.77 -46.65
N ALA A 639 16.72 -15.88 -45.50
CA ALA A 639 16.50 -16.95 -44.54
C ALA A 639 15.21 -16.76 -43.72
N HIS A 640 14.76 -15.52 -43.52
CA HIS A 640 13.60 -15.16 -42.69
C HIS A 640 12.66 -14.18 -43.42
N PRO A 641 12.02 -14.60 -44.53
CA PRO A 641 11.17 -13.70 -45.29
C PRO A 641 9.91 -13.34 -44.49
N VAL A 642 9.50 -12.08 -44.60
CA VAL A 642 8.24 -11.56 -44.07
C VAL A 642 7.42 -10.92 -45.19
N LEU A 643 6.14 -10.68 -44.93
CA LEU A 643 5.27 -9.95 -45.85
C LEU A 643 4.93 -8.58 -45.26
N LEU A 644 5.39 -7.51 -45.91
CA LEU A 644 4.88 -6.16 -45.66
C LEU A 644 3.49 -6.04 -46.28
N SER A 645 2.46 -5.89 -45.44
CA SER A 645 1.06 -5.94 -45.88
C SER A 645 0.17 -4.90 -45.22
N GLU A 646 -0.88 -4.56 -45.97
CA GLU A 646 -2.04 -3.80 -45.50
C GLU A 646 -3.31 -4.61 -45.73
N ILE A 647 -4.26 -4.47 -44.82
CA ILE A 647 -5.58 -5.09 -44.88
C ILE A 647 -6.67 -4.01 -44.89
N GLU A 648 -7.79 -4.30 -45.53
CA GLU A 648 -8.99 -3.46 -45.53
C GLU A 648 -10.08 -4.18 -44.74
N VAL A 649 -10.67 -3.47 -43.77
CA VAL A 649 -11.72 -3.99 -42.89
C VAL A 649 -12.97 -3.15 -43.07
N THR A 650 -14.07 -3.78 -43.44
CA THR A 650 -15.38 -3.13 -43.56
C THR A 650 -16.23 -3.46 -42.34
N ALA A 651 -16.68 -2.42 -41.63
CA ALA A 651 -17.53 -2.55 -40.44
C ALA A 651 -18.48 -1.35 -40.31
N GLY A 652 -19.79 -1.62 -40.17
CA GLY A 652 -20.81 -0.57 -40.05
C GLY A 652 -20.88 0.34 -41.26
N GLY A 653 -20.72 -0.22 -42.47
CA GLY A 653 -20.75 0.52 -43.74
C GLY A 653 -19.54 1.40 -44.05
N GLN A 654 -18.48 1.38 -43.23
CA GLN A 654 -17.22 2.08 -43.47
C GLN A 654 -16.08 1.09 -43.68
N THR A 655 -15.22 1.35 -44.66
CA THR A 655 -13.99 0.58 -44.92
C THR A 655 -12.78 1.37 -44.41
N ASP A 656 -12.08 0.81 -43.42
CA ASP A 656 -10.83 1.35 -42.88
C ASP A 656 -9.65 0.45 -43.29
N ARG A 657 -8.47 1.05 -43.46
CA ARG A 657 -7.26 0.35 -43.88
C ARG A 657 -6.25 0.26 -42.72
N TYR A 658 -5.67 -0.93 -42.53
CA TYR A 658 -4.76 -1.22 -41.43
C TYR A 658 -3.45 -1.85 -41.91
N GLN A 659 -2.33 -1.46 -41.32
CA GLN A 659 -1.04 -2.10 -41.56
C GLN A 659 -0.84 -3.29 -40.61
N LEU A 660 -0.61 -4.46 -41.19
CA LEU A 660 -0.36 -5.69 -40.44
C LEU A 660 0.60 -6.56 -41.24
N PRO A 661 1.92 -6.47 -41.00
CA PRO A 661 2.90 -7.30 -41.68
C PRO A 661 2.86 -8.73 -41.14
N PHE A 662 2.97 -9.74 -42.02
CA PHE A 662 2.92 -11.15 -41.63
C PHE A 662 4.32 -11.76 -41.51
N GLY A 663 4.59 -12.41 -40.38
CA GLY A 663 5.85 -13.09 -40.10
C GLY A 663 5.65 -14.57 -39.79
N LEU A 664 6.71 -15.36 -39.99
CA LEU A 664 6.75 -16.79 -39.67
C LEU A 664 7.65 -17.01 -38.44
N LEU A 665 7.10 -17.62 -37.40
CA LEU A 665 7.85 -18.09 -36.23
C LEU A 665 8.04 -19.60 -36.31
N GLY A 666 9.30 -20.08 -36.30
CA GLY A 666 9.62 -21.51 -36.32
C GLY A 666 9.44 -22.19 -34.97
N GLU A 667 9.36 -23.53 -34.94
CA GLU A 667 9.17 -24.33 -33.73
C GLU A 667 10.27 -24.11 -32.68
N ASP A 668 11.52 -24.01 -33.13
CA ASP A 668 12.69 -23.83 -32.27
C ASP A 668 12.73 -22.43 -31.61
N ASP A 669 12.01 -21.46 -32.16
CA ASP A 669 11.94 -20.07 -31.70
C ASP A 669 10.69 -19.77 -30.83
N ILE A 670 9.89 -20.79 -30.50
CA ILE A 670 8.64 -20.67 -29.70
C ILE A 670 8.91 -20.22 -28.25
N SER A 671 10.16 -20.18 -27.80
CA SER A 671 10.52 -19.69 -26.45
C SER A 671 10.24 -18.20 -26.22
N SER A 672 10.02 -17.40 -27.27
CA SER A 672 9.68 -15.98 -27.17
C SER A 672 8.17 -15.75 -26.96
N ALA A 673 7.80 -15.21 -25.80
CA ALA A 673 6.40 -15.08 -25.38
C ALA A 673 5.54 -14.14 -26.25
N LEU A 674 6.10 -13.03 -26.75
CA LEU A 674 5.33 -11.98 -27.44
C LEU A 674 4.87 -12.40 -28.86
N PRO A 675 5.73 -12.92 -29.75
CA PRO A 675 5.31 -13.44 -31.06
C PRO A 675 4.27 -14.56 -30.95
N GLN A 676 4.33 -15.37 -29.89
CA GLN A 676 3.35 -16.43 -29.63
C GLN A 676 1.98 -15.84 -29.21
N GLN A 677 1.96 -14.81 -28.36
CA GLN A 677 0.74 -14.11 -27.94
C GLN A 677 -0.01 -13.44 -29.10
N LEU A 678 0.72 -12.96 -30.10
CA LEU A 678 0.16 -12.30 -31.29
C LEU A 678 -0.01 -13.24 -32.49
N ALA A 679 0.02 -14.56 -32.27
CA ALA A 679 -0.18 -15.52 -33.35
C ALA A 679 -1.58 -15.40 -33.97
N LEU A 680 -1.61 -15.45 -35.31
CA LEU A 680 -2.83 -15.44 -36.13
C LEU A 680 -3.28 -16.86 -36.49
N ALA A 681 -2.34 -17.75 -36.81
CA ALA A 681 -2.62 -19.10 -37.27
C ALA A 681 -1.43 -20.03 -37.00
N ARG A 682 -1.68 -21.35 -36.91
CA ARG A 682 -0.62 -22.35 -36.98
C ARG A 682 -0.21 -22.57 -38.42
N VAL A 683 1.04 -22.90 -38.65
CA VAL A 683 1.53 -23.23 -39.98
C VAL A 683 2.36 -24.49 -39.96
N ARG A 684 2.21 -25.31 -41.00
CA ARG A 684 2.99 -26.52 -41.21
C ARG A 684 3.68 -26.46 -42.56
N ARG A 685 5.01 -26.61 -42.55
CA ARG A 685 5.85 -26.69 -43.74
C ARG A 685 6.56 -28.04 -43.75
N SER A 686 6.01 -29.00 -44.51
CA SER A 686 6.48 -30.39 -44.51
C SER A 686 6.47 -31.01 -43.10
N ARG A 687 7.63 -31.18 -42.47
CA ARG A 687 7.81 -31.71 -41.10
C ARG A 687 7.89 -30.62 -40.03
N ASP A 688 8.15 -29.37 -40.44
CA ASP A 688 8.38 -28.26 -39.52
C ASP A 688 7.04 -27.57 -39.21
N VAL A 689 6.80 -27.27 -37.93
CA VAL A 689 5.60 -26.55 -37.47
C VAL A 689 6.01 -25.15 -37.01
N GLY A 690 5.09 -24.20 -37.08
CA GLY A 690 5.33 -22.84 -36.64
C GLY A 690 4.04 -22.06 -36.47
N LEU A 691 4.18 -20.74 -36.34
CA LEU A 691 3.06 -19.81 -36.23
C LEU A 691 3.19 -18.69 -37.28
N ILE A 692 2.07 -18.28 -37.86
CA ILE A 692 1.96 -16.98 -38.51
C ILE A 692 1.65 -15.97 -37.42
N THR A 693 2.45 -14.92 -37.33
CA THR A 693 2.32 -13.86 -36.32
C THR A 693 2.45 -12.49 -36.96
N ASP A 694 2.25 -11.44 -36.17
CA ASP A 694 2.57 -10.08 -36.55
C ASP A 694 4.09 -9.90 -36.66
N ALA A 695 4.59 -9.62 -37.87
CA ALA A 695 6.02 -9.48 -38.12
C ALA A 695 6.66 -8.36 -37.31
N PHE A 696 5.90 -7.38 -36.81
CA PHE A 696 6.43 -6.35 -35.91
C PHE A 696 7.10 -6.95 -34.67
N THR A 697 6.64 -8.12 -34.21
CA THR A 697 7.23 -8.83 -33.06
C THR A 697 8.53 -9.59 -33.37
N LEU A 698 8.96 -9.60 -34.62
CA LEU A 698 10.19 -10.28 -35.06
C LEU A 698 11.32 -9.27 -35.19
N GLU A 699 12.43 -9.48 -34.47
CA GLU A 699 13.58 -8.57 -34.54
C GLU A 699 14.16 -8.47 -35.96
N THR A 700 14.14 -9.57 -36.72
CA THR A 700 14.61 -9.63 -38.11
C THR A 700 13.85 -8.64 -39.00
N PHE A 701 12.56 -8.43 -38.76
CA PHE A 701 11.76 -7.45 -39.48
C PHE A 701 12.15 -6.02 -39.11
N ILE A 702 12.28 -5.72 -37.82
CA ILE A 702 12.67 -4.38 -37.34
C ILE A 702 14.03 -3.98 -37.93
N ARG A 703 14.99 -4.91 -37.93
CA ARG A 703 16.33 -4.71 -38.51
C ARG A 703 16.27 -4.46 -40.02
N ALA A 704 15.45 -5.23 -40.74
CA ALA A 704 15.27 -5.03 -42.18
C ALA A 704 14.65 -3.66 -42.52
N VAL A 705 13.69 -3.18 -41.72
CA VAL A 705 13.10 -1.84 -41.90
C VAL A 705 14.15 -0.74 -41.76
N ILE A 706 14.99 -0.83 -40.71
CA ILE A 706 16.06 0.15 -40.47
C ILE A 706 17.09 0.14 -41.60
N GLN A 707 17.51 -1.05 -42.05
CA GLN A 707 18.42 -1.19 -43.18
C GLN A 707 17.81 -0.63 -44.48
N GLY A 708 16.50 -0.85 -44.67
CA GLY A 708 15.72 -0.28 -45.77
C GLY A 708 15.79 1.25 -45.80
N MET A 709 15.61 1.89 -44.64
CA MET A 709 15.75 3.34 -44.46
C MET A 709 17.19 3.81 -44.73
N GLN A 710 18.21 3.17 -44.14
CA GLN A 710 19.62 3.52 -44.34
C GLN A 710 20.05 3.44 -45.82
N SER A 711 19.37 2.63 -46.63
CA SER A 711 19.68 2.40 -48.05
C SER A 711 18.75 3.15 -49.01
N ASP A 712 17.83 3.97 -48.52
CA ASP A 712 16.76 4.64 -49.29
C ASP A 712 16.03 3.68 -50.26
N THR A 713 15.63 2.52 -49.75
CA THR A 713 15.07 1.43 -50.55
C THR A 713 13.71 1.82 -51.15
N VAL A 714 13.47 1.44 -52.41
CA VAL A 714 12.15 1.55 -53.06
C VAL A 714 11.68 0.17 -53.51
N ILE A 715 10.50 -0.23 -53.06
CA ILE A 715 9.91 -1.55 -53.37
C ILE A 715 8.58 -1.35 -54.10
N PRO A 716 8.44 -1.83 -55.35
CA PRO A 716 7.15 -1.85 -56.05
C PRO A 716 6.12 -2.73 -55.33
N CYS A 717 4.87 -2.28 -55.28
CA CYS A 717 3.75 -3.06 -54.75
C CYS A 717 2.53 -2.94 -55.68
N ALA A 718 1.49 -3.74 -55.45
CA ALA A 718 0.27 -3.68 -56.27
C ALA A 718 -0.43 -2.31 -56.22
N ASP A 719 -0.25 -1.58 -55.12
CA ASP A 719 -0.88 -0.29 -54.85
C ASP A 719 0.16 0.86 -54.81
N GLY A 720 1.06 0.87 -55.81
CA GLY A 720 2.09 1.88 -55.98
C GLY A 720 3.48 1.41 -55.55
N GLN A 721 4.15 2.16 -54.68
CA GLN A 721 5.51 1.83 -54.22
C GLN A 721 5.71 2.18 -52.75
N LEU A 722 6.46 1.33 -52.05
CA LEU A 722 6.96 1.56 -50.70
C LEU A 722 8.30 2.29 -50.79
N ARG A 723 8.42 3.45 -50.15
CA ARG A 723 9.65 4.25 -50.09
C ARG A 723 10.13 4.30 -48.64
N PHE A 724 11.35 3.83 -48.44
CA PHE A 724 12.07 3.98 -47.19
C PHE A 724 12.94 5.22 -47.34
N GLU A 725 12.79 6.17 -46.44
CA GLU A 725 13.44 7.48 -46.51
C GLU A 725 14.24 7.72 -45.23
N GLN A 726 15.49 8.18 -45.37
CA GLN A 726 16.32 8.57 -44.23
C GLN A 726 16.48 10.08 -44.08
N SER A 727 16.70 10.51 -42.84
CA SER A 727 17.24 11.83 -42.52
C SER A 727 18.77 11.81 -42.45
N SER A 728 19.38 13.00 -42.47
CA SER A 728 20.81 13.16 -42.21
C SER A 728 21.25 12.77 -40.80
N GLN A 729 20.32 12.55 -39.87
CA GLN A 729 20.60 12.19 -38.48
C GLN A 729 20.59 10.67 -38.21
N LEU A 730 20.14 9.84 -39.16
CA LEU A 730 20.07 8.38 -38.96
C LEU A 730 21.45 7.71 -39.02
N ALA A 731 22.24 8.01 -40.06
CA ALA A 731 23.55 7.39 -40.27
C ALA A 731 24.54 7.59 -39.09
N PRO A 732 24.63 8.77 -38.45
CA PRO A 732 25.49 8.99 -37.28
C PRO A 732 25.20 8.10 -36.06
N LEU A 733 24.01 7.49 -35.96
CA LEU A 733 23.67 6.62 -34.82
C LEU A 733 24.43 5.28 -34.84
N GLY A 734 25.04 4.89 -35.97
CA GLY A 734 25.86 3.68 -36.05
C GLY A 734 25.10 2.39 -35.72
N LEU A 735 23.79 2.34 -35.95
CA LEU A 735 22.95 1.16 -35.71
C LEU A 735 23.40 -0.01 -36.59
N THR A 736 23.63 -1.16 -35.97
CA THR A 736 24.10 -2.39 -36.63
C THR A 736 23.15 -3.55 -36.38
N HIS A 737 23.43 -4.69 -37.01
CA HIS A 737 22.66 -5.93 -36.79
C HIS A 737 22.81 -6.50 -35.36
N GLU A 738 23.72 -5.96 -34.55
CA GLU A 738 23.92 -6.32 -33.14
C GLU A 738 23.18 -5.38 -32.18
N SER A 739 22.59 -4.27 -32.67
CA SER A 739 21.86 -3.34 -31.81
C SER A 739 20.67 -4.03 -31.13
N GLU A 740 20.53 -3.88 -29.82
CA GLU A 740 19.45 -4.47 -29.03
C GLU A 740 18.08 -3.94 -29.46
N VAL A 741 17.07 -4.80 -29.52
CA VAL A 741 15.68 -4.46 -29.88
C VAL A 741 14.80 -4.67 -28.64
N ARG A 742 14.16 -3.60 -28.16
CA ARG A 742 13.31 -3.63 -26.97
C ARG A 742 11.90 -3.15 -27.31
N TYR A 743 10.93 -4.03 -27.18
CA TYR A 743 9.51 -3.72 -27.36
C TYR A 743 8.98 -2.88 -26.20
N LEU A 744 8.25 -1.80 -26.50
CA LEU A 744 7.55 -1.01 -25.48
C LEU A 744 6.22 -1.70 -25.15
N SER A 745 5.89 -1.84 -23.86
CA SER A 745 4.77 -2.66 -23.35
C SER A 745 3.38 -2.19 -23.81
N ALA A 746 2.49 -3.18 -24.03
CA ALA A 746 1.03 -3.12 -24.25
C ALA A 746 0.55 -2.35 -25.50
N GLU A 747 -0.21 -3.02 -26.37
CA GLU A 747 -0.80 -2.44 -27.59
C GLU A 747 -1.47 -1.06 -27.35
N GLN A 748 -0.86 0.01 -27.86
CA GLN A 748 -1.45 1.36 -27.95
C GLN A 748 -2.25 1.48 -29.26
N SER A 749 -2.62 2.70 -29.68
CA SER A 749 -3.17 2.96 -31.03
C SER A 749 -2.19 2.56 -32.15
N ASN A 750 -0.88 2.62 -31.87
CA ASN A 750 0.21 2.24 -32.75
C ASN A 750 1.20 1.29 -32.04
N SER A 751 2.10 0.64 -32.78
CA SER A 751 3.08 -0.30 -32.21
C SER A 751 4.49 0.29 -32.27
N SER A 752 5.23 0.29 -31.16
CA SER A 752 6.54 0.97 -31.06
C SER A 752 7.62 0.05 -30.49
N VAL A 753 8.85 0.22 -30.98
CA VAL A 753 10.04 -0.54 -30.54
C VAL A 753 11.25 0.39 -30.42
N VAL A 754 12.08 0.17 -29.41
CA VAL A 754 13.35 0.89 -29.22
C VAL A 754 14.50 0.05 -29.77
N VAL A 755 15.39 0.65 -30.54
CA VAL A 755 16.56 -0.01 -31.12
C VAL A 755 17.85 0.69 -30.69
N GLY A 756 18.79 -0.08 -30.14
CA GLY A 756 20.12 0.38 -29.72
C GLY A 756 20.09 1.52 -28.69
N SER A 757 18.99 1.64 -27.92
CA SER A 757 18.72 2.78 -27.02
C SER A 757 18.95 4.16 -27.67
N SER A 758 18.73 4.26 -28.98
CA SER A 758 19.03 5.46 -29.78
C SER A 758 17.92 5.81 -30.76
N LEU A 759 17.08 4.85 -31.14
CA LEU A 759 15.98 5.02 -32.10
C LEU A 759 14.69 4.41 -31.55
N VAL A 760 13.56 5.07 -31.78
CA VAL A 760 12.20 4.53 -31.64
C VAL A 760 11.61 4.36 -33.03
N LEU A 761 11.18 3.15 -33.37
CA LEU A 761 10.44 2.87 -34.59
C LEU A 761 8.97 2.66 -34.22
N LYS A 762 8.08 3.47 -34.78
CA LYS A 762 6.64 3.43 -34.58
C LYS A 762 5.96 2.98 -35.88
N LEU A 763 5.14 1.94 -35.79
CA LEU A 763 4.31 1.38 -36.86
C LEU A 763 2.89 1.94 -36.74
N ILE A 764 2.44 2.61 -37.81
CA ILE A 764 1.13 3.23 -37.92
C ILE A 764 0.09 2.18 -38.28
N ARG A 765 -0.76 1.81 -37.31
CA ARG A 765 -1.70 0.69 -37.47
C ARG A 765 -2.87 1.04 -38.37
N LYS A 766 -3.50 2.20 -38.17
CA LYS A 766 -4.60 2.67 -39.02
C LYS A 766 -4.05 3.64 -40.07
N VAL A 767 -4.02 3.20 -41.33
CA VAL A 767 -3.40 3.95 -42.43
C VAL A 767 -4.45 4.87 -43.06
N SER A 768 -4.10 6.15 -43.22
CA SER A 768 -4.94 7.16 -43.87
C SER A 768 -4.20 7.78 -45.05
N ALA A 769 -4.92 8.05 -46.13
CA ALA A 769 -4.35 8.67 -47.33
C ALA A 769 -4.09 10.17 -47.12
N GLY A 770 -2.90 10.61 -47.53
CA GLY A 770 -2.43 11.99 -47.41
C GLY A 770 -1.26 12.15 -46.44
N THR A 771 -0.74 13.38 -46.36
CA THR A 771 0.37 13.71 -45.46
C THR A 771 -0.02 13.51 -44.00
N HIS A 772 0.78 12.74 -43.26
CA HIS A 772 0.55 12.49 -41.85
C HIS A 772 1.11 13.62 -40.97
N PRO A 773 0.33 14.18 -40.01
CA PRO A 773 0.76 15.28 -39.15
C PRO A 773 2.06 15.01 -38.40
N GLU A 774 2.24 13.78 -37.90
CA GLU A 774 3.43 13.44 -37.11
C GLU A 774 4.73 13.51 -37.94
N LEU A 775 4.67 13.05 -39.21
CA LEU A 775 5.81 13.15 -40.12
C LEU A 775 6.07 14.61 -40.51
N GLU A 776 5.02 15.35 -40.84
CA GLU A 776 5.10 16.75 -41.27
C GLU A 776 5.64 17.67 -40.16
N MET A 777 5.06 17.60 -38.96
CA MET A 777 5.47 18.40 -37.80
C MET A 777 6.87 18.00 -37.33
N GLY A 778 7.14 16.70 -37.23
CA GLY A 778 8.45 16.18 -36.85
C GLY A 778 9.55 16.63 -37.81
N ALA A 779 9.31 16.59 -39.12
CA ALA A 779 10.25 17.06 -40.13
C ALA A 779 10.50 18.58 -40.01
N PHE A 780 9.44 19.38 -39.87
CA PHE A 780 9.56 20.85 -39.77
C PHE A 780 10.35 21.28 -38.53
N LEU A 781 10.00 20.75 -37.36
CA LEU A 781 10.65 21.09 -36.09
C LEU A 781 12.10 20.57 -36.02
N THR A 782 12.36 19.38 -36.57
CA THR A 782 13.72 18.81 -36.65
C THR A 782 14.60 19.68 -37.56
N HIS A 783 14.07 20.12 -38.71
CA HIS A 783 14.79 21.00 -39.63
C HIS A 783 15.07 22.38 -39.04
N ALA A 784 14.14 22.93 -38.26
CA ALA A 784 14.31 24.18 -37.53
C ALA A 784 15.26 24.07 -36.32
N GLY A 785 15.71 22.86 -35.96
CA GLY A 785 16.66 22.63 -34.86
C GLY A 785 16.03 22.67 -33.46
N PHE A 786 14.72 22.44 -33.34
CA PHE A 786 14.06 22.36 -32.04
C PHE A 786 14.51 21.12 -31.27
N LYS A 787 15.11 21.31 -30.08
CA LYS A 787 15.78 20.22 -29.33
C LYS A 787 14.86 19.41 -28.43
N ASN A 788 13.70 19.94 -28.07
CA ASN A 788 12.78 19.35 -27.08
C ASN A 788 11.69 18.49 -27.73
N ILE A 789 12.05 17.76 -28.79
CA ILE A 789 11.24 16.73 -29.45
C ILE A 789 12.12 15.52 -29.75
N SER A 790 11.50 14.37 -30.03
CA SER A 790 12.21 13.26 -30.66
C SER A 790 12.52 13.63 -32.11
N PRO A 791 13.80 13.77 -32.51
CA PRO A 791 14.14 14.19 -33.87
C PRO A 791 13.71 13.13 -34.88
N LEU A 792 13.22 13.56 -36.04
CA LEU A 792 12.87 12.66 -37.14
C LEU A 792 14.15 12.03 -37.72
N LEU A 793 14.21 10.70 -37.71
CA LEU A 793 15.34 9.94 -38.23
C LEU A 793 15.06 9.32 -39.60
N GLY A 794 13.82 8.92 -39.87
CA GLY A 794 13.42 8.33 -41.15
C GLY A 794 11.95 7.92 -41.18
N SER A 795 11.47 7.47 -42.34
CA SER A 795 10.08 7.05 -42.52
C SER A 795 9.92 5.97 -43.58
N LEU A 796 8.87 5.18 -43.46
CA LEU A 796 8.37 4.28 -44.50
C LEU A 796 7.03 4.82 -44.98
N VAL A 797 6.97 5.22 -46.25
CA VAL A 797 5.78 5.81 -46.87
C VAL A 797 5.36 4.97 -48.07
N ARG A 798 4.08 4.65 -48.18
CA ARG A 798 3.51 4.12 -49.42
C ARG A 798 3.01 5.28 -50.27
N VAL A 799 3.57 5.41 -51.47
CA VAL A 799 3.04 6.32 -52.50
C VAL A 799 2.08 5.52 -53.36
N GLY A 800 0.78 5.82 -53.23
CA GLY A 800 -0.28 5.17 -53.99
C GLY A 800 -0.14 5.41 -55.50
N ASN A 801 -0.89 4.64 -56.29
CA ASN A 801 -0.96 4.83 -57.75
C ASN A 801 -1.54 6.22 -58.13
N ASP A 802 -2.29 6.83 -57.22
CA ASP A 802 -2.81 8.20 -57.31
C ASP A 802 -1.78 9.28 -56.93
N GLY A 803 -0.58 8.87 -56.51
CA GLY A 803 0.49 9.75 -56.04
C GLY A 803 0.35 10.23 -54.60
N GLN A 804 -0.69 9.81 -53.87
CA GLN A 804 -0.90 10.22 -52.48
C GLN A 804 0.04 9.43 -51.54
N PRO A 805 0.74 10.12 -50.62
CA PRO A 805 1.55 9.45 -49.60
C PRO A 805 0.65 8.86 -48.50
N ASN A 806 1.07 7.73 -47.96
CA ASN A 806 0.45 7.06 -46.81
C ASN A 806 1.58 6.67 -45.85
N LEU A 807 1.66 7.31 -44.67
CA LEU A 807 2.69 6.96 -43.68
C LEU A 807 2.40 5.57 -43.11
N LEU A 808 3.40 4.69 -43.15
CA LEU A 808 3.33 3.34 -42.61
C LEU A 808 4.18 3.21 -41.34
N MET A 809 5.41 3.74 -41.34
CA MET A 809 6.26 3.72 -40.15
C MET A 809 7.07 5.01 -40.05
N ILE A 810 7.38 5.42 -38.83
CA ILE A 810 8.22 6.58 -38.54
C ILE A 810 9.32 6.18 -37.55
N ALA A 811 10.55 6.60 -37.84
CA ALA A 811 11.71 6.42 -36.99
C ALA A 811 12.10 7.76 -36.36
N GLN A 812 12.20 7.80 -35.04
CA GLN A 812 12.49 9.00 -34.26
C GLN A 812 13.63 8.73 -33.27
N GLY A 813 14.35 9.77 -32.83
CA GLY A 813 15.39 9.63 -31.81
C GLY A 813 14.83 9.14 -30.48
N TYR A 814 15.50 8.16 -29.85
CA TYR A 814 15.12 7.70 -28.51
C TYR A 814 15.58 8.69 -27.45
N LEU A 815 14.66 9.08 -26.57
CA LEU A 815 14.94 9.93 -25.42
C LEU A 815 14.97 9.06 -24.17
N SER A 816 16.13 8.95 -23.52
CA SER A 816 16.25 8.31 -22.20
C SER A 816 15.54 9.21 -21.16
N ASN A 817 14.39 8.75 -20.68
CA ASN A 817 13.45 9.53 -19.87
C ASN A 817 13.10 8.82 -18.54
N GLN A 818 12.45 9.55 -17.63
CA GLN A 818 11.99 9.07 -16.32
C GLN A 818 10.52 8.62 -16.33
N GLY A 819 9.94 8.34 -17.51
CA GLY A 819 8.50 8.13 -17.72
C GLY A 819 7.84 9.31 -18.45
N ASP A 820 6.55 9.18 -18.72
CA ASP A 820 5.73 10.31 -19.17
C ASP A 820 5.48 11.29 -18.02
N ALA A 821 5.15 12.53 -18.36
CA ALA A 821 4.93 13.57 -17.37
C ALA A 821 3.65 13.36 -16.55
N TRP A 822 2.74 12.50 -17.01
CA TRP A 822 1.55 12.13 -16.25
C TRP A 822 1.92 11.27 -15.04
N GLU A 823 2.58 10.13 -15.25
CA GLU A 823 3.03 9.23 -14.19
C GLU A 823 4.02 9.94 -13.25
N TRP A 824 4.96 10.70 -13.81
CA TRP A 824 5.89 11.49 -13.02
C TRP A 824 5.18 12.49 -12.10
N THR A 825 4.16 13.19 -12.62
CA THR A 825 3.34 14.12 -11.82
C THR A 825 2.56 13.40 -10.73
N GLN A 826 1.93 12.25 -11.02
CA GLN A 826 1.19 11.47 -10.03
C GLN A 826 2.09 11.01 -8.88
N ASN A 827 3.26 10.44 -9.19
CA ASN A 827 4.22 9.98 -8.19
C ASN A 827 4.71 11.13 -7.28
N ASN A 828 4.92 12.32 -7.86
CA ASN A 828 5.33 13.50 -7.11
C ASN A 828 4.20 14.08 -6.25
N LEU A 829 2.94 14.03 -6.72
CA LEU A 829 1.78 14.41 -5.93
C LEU A 829 1.57 13.46 -4.75
N GLU A 830 1.74 12.16 -4.92
CA GLU A 830 1.69 11.19 -3.82
C GLU A 830 2.80 11.40 -2.80
N ARG A 831 4.00 11.77 -3.25
CA ARG A 831 5.10 12.19 -2.36
C ARG A 831 4.72 13.45 -1.58
N ALA A 832 4.17 14.46 -2.24
CA ALA A 832 3.73 15.69 -1.58
C ALA A 832 2.63 15.44 -0.52
N VAL A 833 1.69 14.53 -0.79
CA VAL A 833 0.66 14.11 0.19
C VAL A 833 1.30 13.42 1.40
N ARG A 834 2.28 12.53 1.18
CA ARG A 834 3.01 11.86 2.26
C ARG A 834 3.79 12.87 3.11
N ASP A 835 4.45 13.84 2.48
CA ASP A 835 5.20 14.89 3.16
C ASP A 835 4.27 15.77 4.03
N GLU A 836 3.12 16.17 3.50
CA GLU A 836 2.11 16.95 4.24
C GLU A 836 1.57 16.17 5.46
N LEU A 837 1.33 14.87 5.30
CA LEU A 837 0.90 14.00 6.40
C LEU A 837 1.99 13.81 7.46
N ALA A 838 3.25 13.78 7.07
CA ALA A 838 4.39 13.69 7.97
C ALA A 838 4.67 15.00 8.72
N HIS A 839 4.38 16.16 8.12
CA HIS A 839 4.62 17.49 8.69
C HIS A 839 3.64 17.92 9.79
N GLY A 840 2.64 17.09 10.12
CA GLY A 840 1.80 17.28 11.32
C GLY A 840 2.53 17.15 12.66
N VAL A 841 3.83 16.79 12.67
CA VAL A 841 4.58 16.46 13.90
C VAL A 841 5.89 17.27 14.09
N SER A 842 6.36 18.10 13.16
CA SER A 842 7.48 19.02 13.45
C SER A 842 7.53 20.19 12.48
N GLY A 843 7.58 21.41 13.02
CA GLY A 843 7.78 22.63 12.26
C GLY A 843 9.26 22.98 12.13
N GLN A 844 9.66 23.39 10.91
CA GLN A 844 10.99 23.88 10.48
C GLN A 844 12.04 22.76 10.35
N GLU A 845 12.79 22.57 9.26
CA GLU A 845 13.33 23.49 8.25
C GLU A 845 13.82 22.69 7.01
N GLN A 846 13.69 23.27 5.80
CA GLN A 846 14.45 23.00 4.57
C GLN A 846 14.68 21.54 4.13
N HIS A 847 13.74 20.95 3.39
CA HIS A 847 13.97 19.83 2.47
C HIS A 847 13.27 20.11 1.13
N TYR A 848 13.85 19.66 0.02
CA TYR A 848 13.34 19.81 -1.35
C TYR A 848 11.84 19.42 -1.43
N ASN A 849 10.96 20.42 -1.55
CA ASN A 849 9.52 20.22 -1.54
C ASN A 849 9.07 19.68 -2.91
N ALA A 850 8.38 18.53 -2.92
CA ALA A 850 7.84 17.91 -4.14
C ALA A 850 6.94 18.86 -4.95
N LEU A 851 6.22 19.78 -4.29
CA LEU A 851 5.41 20.81 -4.96
C LEU A 851 6.27 21.84 -5.70
N LEU A 852 7.45 22.18 -5.21
CA LEU A 852 8.39 23.06 -5.93
C LEU A 852 8.91 22.38 -7.19
N GLU A 853 9.26 21.09 -7.11
CA GLU A 853 9.71 20.30 -8.26
C GLU A 853 8.63 20.23 -9.35
N LEU A 854 7.37 20.04 -8.94
CA LEU A 854 6.21 20.09 -9.84
C LEU A 854 6.05 21.48 -10.49
N ALA A 855 6.15 22.56 -9.72
CA ALA A 855 6.03 23.92 -10.24
C ALA A 855 7.17 24.29 -11.22
N ASP A 856 8.41 23.89 -10.93
CA ASP A 856 9.57 24.12 -11.79
C ASP A 856 9.48 23.33 -13.11
N PHE A 857 8.98 22.09 -13.03
CA PHE A 857 8.68 21.31 -14.23
C PHE A 857 7.56 21.95 -15.06
N SER A 858 6.45 22.39 -14.43
CA SER A 858 5.37 23.10 -15.12
C SER A 858 5.86 24.37 -15.82
N ARG A 859 6.76 25.15 -15.19
CA ARG A 859 7.39 26.32 -15.82
C ARG A 859 8.21 25.94 -17.04
N SER A 860 9.03 24.90 -16.91
CA SER A 860 9.87 24.40 -18.01
C SER A 860 9.02 23.91 -19.18
N LEU A 861 7.95 23.16 -18.91
CA LEU A 861 6.98 22.72 -19.92
C LEU A 861 6.33 23.92 -20.64
N GLY A 862 5.92 24.95 -19.91
CA GLY A 862 5.37 26.19 -20.48
C GLY A 862 6.38 26.88 -21.41
N GLN A 863 7.63 26.99 -20.96
CA GLN A 863 8.71 27.55 -21.76
C GLN A 863 8.95 26.75 -23.05
N ARG A 864 9.06 25.41 -22.97
CA ARG A 864 9.29 24.56 -24.16
C ARG A 864 8.14 24.62 -25.17
N LEU A 865 6.90 24.67 -24.69
CA LEU A 865 5.73 24.85 -25.56
C LEU A 865 5.77 26.21 -26.27
N GLY A 866 6.13 27.28 -25.54
CA GLY A 866 6.26 28.61 -26.11
C GLY A 866 7.38 28.72 -27.16
N GLU A 867 8.54 28.12 -26.89
CA GLU A 867 9.66 28.01 -27.85
C GLU A 867 9.25 27.26 -29.12
N MET A 868 8.48 26.16 -28.99
CA MET A 868 7.94 25.44 -30.15
C MET A 868 6.99 26.32 -30.96
N HIS A 869 6.04 27.00 -30.31
CA HIS A 869 5.11 27.90 -31.00
C HIS A 869 5.83 29.08 -31.67
N GLN A 870 6.94 29.58 -31.10
CA GLN A 870 7.75 30.61 -31.73
C GLN A 870 8.37 30.13 -33.05
N ILE A 871 8.85 28.88 -33.09
CA ILE A 871 9.36 28.26 -34.32
C ILE A 871 8.22 28.08 -35.34
N LEU A 872 7.07 27.58 -34.91
CA LEU A 872 5.90 27.38 -35.78
C LEU A 872 5.26 28.70 -36.25
N ALA A 873 5.54 29.81 -35.56
CA ALA A 873 5.14 31.15 -35.94
C ALA A 873 6.21 31.91 -36.75
N SER A 874 7.35 31.27 -37.06
CA SER A 874 8.43 31.92 -37.81
C SER A 874 8.09 32.04 -39.30
N PRO A 875 8.55 33.10 -40.00
CA PRO A 875 8.35 33.24 -41.44
C PRO A 875 8.89 32.02 -42.21
N THR A 876 8.09 31.49 -43.13
CA THR A 876 8.43 30.28 -43.89
C THR A 876 7.81 30.35 -45.30
N ASP A 877 8.51 29.75 -46.28
CA ASP A 877 8.01 29.57 -47.64
C ASP A 877 7.02 28.38 -47.74
N ASN A 878 6.89 27.58 -46.68
CA ASN A 878 5.92 26.49 -46.62
C ASN A 878 4.52 27.03 -46.27
N ALA A 879 3.61 27.04 -47.25
CA ALA A 879 2.25 27.55 -47.10
C ALA A 879 1.45 26.85 -45.98
N ASP A 880 1.71 25.57 -45.70
CA ASP A 880 1.03 24.81 -44.64
C ASP A 880 1.44 25.29 -43.23
N PHE A 881 2.62 25.89 -43.09
CA PHE A 881 3.13 26.46 -41.83
C PHE A 881 3.10 28.00 -41.80
N ALA A 882 2.76 28.65 -42.92
CA ALA A 882 2.67 30.10 -42.98
C ALA A 882 1.64 30.64 -41.98
N VAL A 883 2.07 31.57 -41.12
CA VAL A 883 1.25 32.14 -40.06
C VAL A 883 0.06 32.92 -40.63
N GLU A 884 -1.10 32.70 -40.04
CA GLU A 884 -2.33 33.44 -40.32
C GLU A 884 -2.77 34.25 -39.09
N VAL A 885 -3.52 35.33 -39.32
CA VAL A 885 -4.11 36.14 -38.25
C VAL A 885 -5.60 35.89 -38.21
N THR A 886 -6.14 35.65 -37.02
CA THR A 886 -7.57 35.42 -36.78
C THR A 886 -8.38 36.63 -37.24
N SER A 887 -9.13 36.46 -38.35
CA SER A 887 -10.05 37.47 -38.84
C SER A 887 -11.37 37.48 -38.06
N ALA A 888 -12.22 38.48 -38.29
CA ALA A 888 -13.55 38.51 -37.70
C ALA A 888 -14.44 37.33 -38.17
N GLN A 889 -14.19 36.80 -39.38
CA GLN A 889 -14.89 35.63 -39.89
C GLN A 889 -14.42 34.35 -39.19
N ASP A 890 -13.11 34.22 -38.95
CA ASP A 890 -12.53 33.10 -38.20
C ASP A 890 -13.03 33.09 -36.76
N SER A 891 -13.02 34.24 -36.08
CA SER A 891 -13.62 34.41 -34.75
C SER A 891 -15.07 33.92 -34.70
N LYS A 892 -15.89 34.25 -35.70
CA LYS A 892 -17.28 33.80 -35.78
C LYS A 892 -17.40 32.29 -36.03
N ALA A 893 -16.50 31.72 -36.85
CA ALA A 893 -16.44 30.29 -37.09
C ALA A 893 -16.06 29.53 -35.81
N SER A 894 -15.05 29.99 -35.07
CA SER A 894 -14.67 29.45 -33.77
C SER A 894 -15.82 29.53 -32.76
N ALA A 895 -16.49 30.68 -32.63
CA ALA A 895 -17.66 30.79 -31.75
C ALA A 895 -18.77 29.79 -32.12
N THR A 896 -18.99 29.56 -33.41
CA THR A 896 -20.00 28.60 -33.88
C THR A 896 -19.61 27.16 -33.53
N SER A 897 -18.34 26.79 -33.76
CA SER A 897 -17.83 25.45 -33.46
C SER A 897 -17.82 25.15 -31.96
N VAL A 898 -17.30 26.07 -31.13
CA VAL A 898 -17.24 25.92 -29.67
C VAL A 898 -18.65 25.84 -29.08
N ASN A 899 -19.59 26.67 -29.55
CA ASN A 899 -20.98 26.57 -29.13
C ASN A 899 -21.61 25.23 -29.53
N ALA A 900 -21.35 24.72 -30.73
CA ALA A 900 -21.87 23.42 -31.15
C ALA A 900 -21.37 22.28 -30.25
N GLN A 901 -20.08 22.30 -29.89
CA GLN A 901 -19.51 21.32 -28.95
C GLN A 901 -20.10 21.47 -27.54
N LEU A 902 -20.19 22.68 -27.00
CA LEU A 902 -20.80 22.93 -25.69
C LEU A 902 -22.27 22.51 -25.64
N GLU A 903 -23.02 22.75 -26.71
CA GLU A 903 -24.41 22.34 -26.81
C GLU A 903 -24.55 20.80 -26.81
N ARG A 904 -23.64 20.10 -27.49
CA ARG A 904 -23.58 18.64 -27.45
C ARG A 904 -23.21 18.13 -26.06
N ALA A 905 -22.23 18.74 -25.39
CA ALA A 905 -21.83 18.41 -24.04
C ALA A 905 -22.99 18.58 -23.04
N LEU A 906 -23.69 19.72 -23.08
CA LEU A 906 -24.84 20.00 -22.22
C LEU A 906 -25.99 18.99 -22.44
N GLN A 907 -26.25 18.57 -23.69
CA GLN A 907 -27.25 17.53 -23.98
C GLN A 907 -26.87 16.18 -23.38
N LEU A 908 -25.60 15.78 -23.46
CA LEU A 908 -25.13 14.53 -22.87
C LEU A 908 -25.18 14.58 -21.33
N LEU A 909 -24.83 15.72 -20.72
CA LEU A 909 -24.97 15.94 -19.28
C LEU A 909 -26.43 15.86 -18.84
N GLU A 910 -27.37 16.41 -19.62
CA GLU A 910 -28.81 16.32 -19.34
C GLU A 910 -29.30 14.86 -19.38
N GLN A 911 -28.87 14.09 -20.38
CA GLN A 911 -29.23 12.68 -20.53
C GLN A 911 -28.69 11.79 -19.41
N ARG A 912 -27.46 12.08 -18.93
CA ARG A 912 -26.78 11.30 -17.89
C ARG A 912 -26.88 11.89 -16.49
N LYS A 913 -27.68 12.93 -16.28
CA LYS A 913 -27.83 13.59 -14.97
C LYS A 913 -28.19 12.61 -13.85
N GLY A 914 -29.00 11.59 -14.15
CA GLY A 914 -29.38 10.55 -13.17
C GLY A 914 -28.23 9.65 -12.71
N ASP A 915 -27.13 9.61 -13.46
CA ASP A 915 -25.96 8.76 -13.20
C ASP A 915 -24.93 9.44 -12.27
N LEU A 916 -25.14 10.72 -11.90
CA LEU A 916 -24.22 11.55 -11.11
C LEU A 916 -24.62 11.63 -9.64
N ASP A 917 -23.70 12.04 -8.77
CA ASP A 917 -24.00 12.33 -7.36
C ASP A 917 -24.85 13.61 -7.20
N LYS A 918 -25.34 13.87 -5.98
CA LYS A 918 -26.27 14.99 -5.73
C LYS A 918 -25.64 16.36 -5.99
N ASP A 919 -24.34 16.53 -5.73
CA ASP A 919 -23.66 17.80 -5.87
C ASP A 919 -23.41 18.10 -7.35
N ASP A 920 -22.99 17.10 -8.11
CA ASP A 920 -22.81 17.17 -9.56
C ASP A 920 -24.15 17.31 -10.31
N GLN A 921 -25.23 16.67 -9.82
CA GLN A 921 -26.59 16.87 -10.35
C GLN A 921 -27.06 18.33 -10.22
N GLN A 922 -26.76 18.97 -9.09
CA GLN A 922 -27.08 20.38 -8.89
C GLN A 922 -26.27 21.25 -9.86
N LEU A 923 -24.98 20.95 -10.00
CA LEU A 923 -24.08 21.66 -10.91
C LEU A 923 -24.53 21.55 -12.38
N VAL A 924 -24.95 20.37 -12.84
CA VAL A 924 -25.54 20.19 -14.18
C VAL A 924 -26.82 21.02 -14.33
N SER A 925 -27.66 21.09 -13.29
CA SER A 925 -28.88 21.92 -13.32
C SER A 925 -28.56 23.39 -13.48
N ASP A 926 -27.54 23.88 -12.77
CA ASP A 926 -27.09 25.26 -12.85
C ASP A 926 -26.51 25.58 -14.23
N LEU A 927 -25.70 24.68 -14.82
CA LEU A 927 -25.17 24.86 -16.17
C LEU A 927 -26.28 24.92 -17.24
N LEU A 928 -27.29 24.05 -17.14
CA LEU A 928 -28.44 24.04 -18.03
C LEU A 928 -29.28 25.32 -17.90
N ALA A 929 -29.45 25.85 -16.68
CA ALA A 929 -30.17 27.10 -16.43
C ALA A 929 -29.46 28.31 -17.06
N HIS A 930 -28.13 28.32 -17.10
CA HIS A 930 -27.33 29.41 -17.65
C HIS A 930 -26.87 29.20 -19.11
N ARG A 931 -27.41 28.19 -19.82
CA ARG A 931 -27.09 27.85 -21.22
C ARG A 931 -27.01 29.05 -22.16
N LYS A 932 -27.94 30.00 -22.06
CA LYS A 932 -27.97 31.21 -22.89
C LYS A 932 -26.79 32.16 -22.62
N GLN A 933 -26.39 32.30 -21.35
CA GLN A 933 -25.28 33.17 -20.96
C GLN A 933 -23.93 32.56 -21.33
N ILE A 934 -23.79 31.23 -21.17
CA ILE A 934 -22.62 30.47 -21.64
C ILE A 934 -22.38 30.75 -23.12
N ARG A 935 -23.42 30.65 -23.94
CA ARG A 935 -23.36 30.96 -25.37
C ARG A 935 -22.92 32.40 -25.66
N GLN A 936 -23.50 33.38 -24.94
CA GLN A 936 -23.13 34.78 -25.09
C GLN A 936 -21.67 35.06 -24.69
N ARG A 937 -21.17 34.39 -23.64
CA ARG A 937 -19.78 34.46 -23.21
C ARG A 937 -18.83 33.93 -24.29
N VAL A 938 -19.12 32.77 -24.89
CA VAL A 938 -18.36 32.21 -26.01
C VAL A 938 -18.30 33.19 -27.20
N GLU A 939 -19.44 33.78 -27.57
CA GLU A 939 -19.50 34.78 -28.64
C GLU A 939 -18.67 36.04 -28.31
N GLY A 940 -18.68 36.48 -27.05
CA GLY A 940 -17.89 37.61 -26.56
C GLY A 940 -16.38 37.34 -26.56
N LEU A 941 -15.96 36.19 -26.03
CA LEU A 941 -14.56 35.76 -25.99
C LEU A 941 -13.98 35.62 -27.41
N ALA A 942 -14.71 34.97 -28.31
CA ALA A 942 -14.30 34.81 -29.71
C ALA A 942 -14.16 36.13 -30.46
N LYS A 943 -15.01 37.12 -30.16
CA LYS A 943 -14.89 38.46 -30.75
C LYS A 943 -13.63 39.18 -30.26
N ARG A 944 -13.29 39.05 -28.97
CA ARG A 944 -12.12 39.67 -28.34
C ARG A 944 -10.80 39.00 -28.75
N SER A 945 -10.84 37.72 -29.14
CA SER A 945 -9.67 36.99 -29.68
C SER A 945 -9.36 37.30 -31.15
N ALA A 946 -10.07 38.23 -31.80
CA ALA A 946 -9.72 38.67 -33.14
C ALA A 946 -8.33 39.35 -33.16
N GLY A 947 -7.51 38.99 -34.16
CA GLY A 947 -6.12 39.43 -34.25
C GLY A 947 -5.09 38.49 -33.61
N GLY A 948 -5.54 37.37 -33.02
CA GLY A 948 -4.67 36.28 -32.58
C GLY A 948 -4.01 35.54 -33.73
N LEU A 949 -3.10 34.63 -33.40
CA LEU A 949 -2.40 33.81 -34.39
C LEU A 949 -3.11 32.51 -34.68
N ARG A 950 -2.98 32.05 -35.92
CA ARG A 950 -3.32 30.71 -36.38
C ARG A 950 -2.08 30.08 -37.00
N ILE A 951 -1.56 29.05 -36.34
CA ILE A 951 -0.35 28.33 -36.71
C ILE A 951 -0.61 26.83 -36.71
N ARG A 952 0.34 26.04 -37.20
CA ARG A 952 0.34 24.60 -36.92
C ARG A 952 0.55 24.40 -35.42
N VAL A 953 -0.19 23.47 -34.83
CA VAL A 953 -0.20 23.16 -33.39
C VAL A 953 -0.08 21.66 -33.22
N HIS A 954 0.26 21.20 -32.02
CA HIS A 954 0.22 19.78 -31.66
C HIS A 954 -1.20 19.21 -31.77
N GLY A 955 -2.20 19.97 -31.33
CA GLY A 955 -3.62 19.71 -31.55
C GLY A 955 -4.29 18.77 -30.56
N ASP A 956 -3.51 18.09 -29.69
CA ASP A 956 -4.03 17.25 -28.59
C ASP A 956 -3.12 17.22 -27.36
N LEU A 957 -2.25 18.22 -27.16
CA LEU A 957 -1.20 18.16 -26.14
C LEU A 957 -1.74 18.01 -24.71
N HIS A 958 -1.30 16.96 -24.00
CA HIS A 958 -1.53 16.73 -22.57
C HIS A 958 -0.29 16.11 -21.90
N LEU A 959 -0.25 16.00 -20.56
CA LEU A 959 0.90 15.44 -19.83
C LEU A 959 1.37 14.04 -20.29
N GLY A 960 0.48 13.22 -20.86
CA GLY A 960 0.84 11.90 -21.40
C GLY A 960 1.61 11.95 -22.73
N GLN A 961 1.62 13.11 -23.39
CA GLN A 961 2.37 13.38 -24.62
C GLN A 961 3.64 14.21 -24.33
N VAL A 962 4.06 14.24 -23.06
CA VAL A 962 5.28 14.92 -22.59
C VAL A 962 6.15 13.89 -21.89
N LEU A 963 7.43 13.83 -22.24
CA LEU A 963 8.43 13.03 -21.54
C LEU A 963 9.27 13.90 -20.61
N VAL A 964 9.59 13.38 -19.43
CA VAL A 964 10.47 14.04 -18.46
C VAL A 964 11.89 13.53 -18.64
N VAL A 965 12.81 14.40 -19.07
CA VAL A 965 14.21 14.05 -19.30
C VAL A 965 15.10 14.99 -18.47
N LYS A 966 15.69 14.45 -17.40
CA LYS A 966 16.57 15.20 -16.47
C LYS A 966 15.94 16.52 -15.97
N GLY A 967 14.63 16.52 -15.71
CA GLY A 967 13.88 17.68 -15.22
C GLY A 967 13.40 18.67 -16.31
N ASP A 968 13.65 18.40 -17.59
CA ASP A 968 13.13 19.19 -18.72
C ASP A 968 12.03 18.44 -19.48
N ALA A 969 11.19 19.17 -20.21
CA ALA A 969 10.05 18.66 -20.94
C ALA A 969 10.38 18.40 -22.42
N TYR A 970 10.00 17.23 -22.93
CA TYR A 970 10.10 16.87 -24.35
C TYR A 970 8.73 16.52 -24.90
N LEU A 971 8.35 17.14 -26.02
CA LEU A 971 7.04 16.98 -26.65
C LEU A 971 7.08 15.83 -27.66
N ILE A 972 6.11 14.93 -27.61
CA ILE A 972 6.02 13.75 -28.48
C ILE A 972 4.59 13.56 -29.00
N ASP A 973 4.41 12.74 -30.03
CA ASP A 973 3.09 12.34 -30.56
C ASP A 973 2.28 13.45 -31.25
N PHE A 974 2.87 14.06 -32.29
CA PHE A 974 2.25 15.11 -33.11
C PHE A 974 1.12 14.63 -34.05
N GLU A 975 0.43 13.55 -33.71
CA GLU A 975 -0.67 12.99 -34.52
C GLU A 975 -1.93 13.85 -34.50
N GLY A 976 -2.15 14.63 -33.44
CA GLY A 976 -3.41 15.33 -33.15
C GLY A 976 -4.55 14.37 -32.78
N GLU A 977 -5.75 14.89 -32.54
CA GLU A 977 -6.92 14.09 -32.10
C GLU A 977 -7.27 12.98 -33.12
N PRO A 978 -7.13 11.68 -32.79
CA PRO A 978 -7.26 10.57 -33.75
C PRO A 978 -8.65 10.44 -34.40
N ALA A 979 -9.69 10.94 -33.73
CA ALA A 979 -11.07 10.92 -34.22
C ALA A 979 -11.32 11.89 -35.39
N ARG A 980 -10.41 12.85 -35.64
CA ARG A 980 -10.55 13.86 -36.71
C ARG A 980 -9.87 13.42 -38.00
N ALA A 981 -10.40 13.91 -39.12
CA ALA A 981 -9.79 13.71 -40.43
C ALA A 981 -8.38 14.34 -40.51
N LEU A 982 -7.50 13.81 -41.37
CA LEU A 982 -6.14 14.32 -41.53
C LEU A 982 -6.12 15.82 -41.88
N GLU A 983 -7.05 16.30 -42.70
CA GLU A 983 -7.17 17.72 -43.06
C GLU A 983 -7.43 18.61 -41.83
N GLU A 984 -8.29 18.17 -40.91
CA GLU A 984 -8.60 18.92 -39.69
C GLU A 984 -7.43 18.93 -38.69
N ARG A 985 -6.71 17.79 -38.60
CA ARG A 985 -5.48 17.68 -37.81
C ARG A 985 -4.32 18.50 -38.41
N ARG A 986 -4.32 18.68 -39.74
CA ARG A 986 -3.42 19.59 -40.47
C ARG A 986 -3.84 21.07 -40.44
N ALA A 987 -5.03 21.32 -39.89
CA ALA A 987 -5.58 22.62 -39.49
C ALA A 987 -4.54 23.62 -38.93
N LYS A 988 -4.57 24.89 -39.34
CA LYS A 988 -3.98 25.99 -38.55
C LYS A 988 -4.97 26.46 -37.50
N HIS A 989 -4.57 26.36 -36.24
CA HIS A 989 -5.39 26.66 -35.07
C HIS A 989 -4.72 27.69 -34.18
N SER A 990 -5.46 28.20 -33.21
CA SER A 990 -4.88 29.04 -32.16
C SER A 990 -3.87 28.23 -31.33
N PRO A 991 -2.68 28.77 -31.02
CA PRO A 991 -1.72 28.09 -30.13
C PRO A 991 -2.31 27.81 -28.74
N PHE A 992 -3.33 28.58 -28.33
CA PHE A 992 -4.02 28.35 -27.06
C PHE A 992 -4.79 27.04 -26.99
N LYS A 993 -4.96 26.33 -28.12
CA LYS A 993 -5.49 24.96 -28.11
C LYS A 993 -4.55 24.00 -27.36
N ASP A 994 -3.24 24.06 -27.62
CA ASP A 994 -2.24 23.22 -26.92
C ASP A 994 -2.07 23.66 -25.46
N VAL A 995 -2.04 24.98 -25.21
CA VAL A 995 -1.96 25.54 -23.85
C VAL A 995 -3.14 25.07 -23.00
N SER A 996 -4.35 25.07 -23.57
CA SER A 996 -5.56 24.61 -22.89
C SER A 996 -5.52 23.11 -22.59
N GLY A 997 -4.99 22.30 -23.52
CA GLY A 997 -4.82 20.86 -23.31
C GLY A 997 -3.92 20.54 -22.10
N VAL A 998 -2.79 21.23 -21.97
CA VAL A 998 -1.89 21.05 -20.82
C VAL A 998 -2.55 21.51 -19.51
N LEU A 999 -3.18 22.70 -19.50
CA LEU A 999 -3.86 23.19 -18.30
C LEU A 999 -4.95 22.23 -17.81
N ARG A 1000 -5.74 21.68 -18.73
CA ARG A 1000 -6.75 20.66 -18.42
C ARG A 1000 -6.13 19.37 -17.89
N SER A 1001 -4.97 18.97 -18.41
CA SER A 1001 -4.27 17.80 -17.88
C SER A 1001 -3.74 17.99 -16.45
N PHE A 1002 -3.43 19.23 -16.02
CA PHE A 1002 -3.17 19.52 -14.60
C PHE A 1002 -4.42 19.36 -13.73
N ASP A 1003 -5.58 19.81 -14.22
CA ASP A 1003 -6.86 19.64 -13.51
C ASP A 1003 -7.17 18.14 -13.32
N TYR A 1004 -6.94 17.32 -14.34
CA TYR A 1004 -7.07 15.86 -14.24
C TYR A 1004 -6.08 15.25 -13.26
N ALA A 1005 -4.82 15.71 -13.25
CA ALA A 1005 -3.81 15.18 -12.35
C ALA A 1005 -4.16 15.47 -10.87
N ALA A 1006 -4.63 16.69 -10.58
CA ALA A 1006 -5.09 17.09 -9.26
C ALA A 1006 -6.34 16.29 -8.82
N ALA A 1007 -7.31 16.11 -9.72
CA ALA A 1007 -8.51 15.33 -9.43
C ALA A 1007 -8.18 13.86 -9.17
N MET A 1008 -7.23 13.28 -9.90
CA MET A 1008 -6.72 11.93 -9.65
C MET A 1008 -6.05 11.86 -8.28
N ALA A 1009 -5.23 12.82 -7.87
CA ALA A 1009 -4.61 12.82 -6.55
C ALA A 1009 -5.63 12.87 -5.39
N VAL A 1010 -6.78 13.54 -5.60
CA VAL A 1010 -7.90 13.54 -4.63
C VAL A 1010 -8.66 12.21 -4.62
N ARG A 1011 -8.85 11.61 -5.81
CA ARG A 1011 -9.63 10.37 -6.00
C ARG A 1011 -8.83 9.09 -5.84
N SER A 1012 -7.51 9.14 -5.88
CA SER A 1012 -6.64 7.97 -6.01
C SER A 1012 -6.93 7.00 -4.88
N ALA A 1013 -7.56 5.89 -5.27
CA ALA A 1013 -7.83 4.73 -4.44
C ALA A 1013 -6.55 3.93 -4.11
N GLN A 1014 -5.38 4.38 -4.58
CA GLN A 1014 -4.08 3.75 -4.31
C GLN A 1014 -3.48 4.16 -2.97
N SER A 1015 -4.00 5.19 -2.29
CA SER A 1015 -3.55 5.49 -0.92
C SER A 1015 -4.37 4.70 0.11
N VAL A 1016 -3.68 3.86 0.88
CA VAL A 1016 -4.22 2.98 1.94
C VAL A 1016 -4.86 3.78 3.11
N ASP A 1017 -4.68 5.10 3.18
CA ASP A 1017 -5.18 5.97 4.25
C ASP A 1017 -6.48 6.73 3.85
N THR A 1018 -7.63 6.24 4.32
CA THR A 1018 -8.96 6.86 4.13
C THR A 1018 -9.35 7.82 5.26
N SER A 1019 -8.43 8.16 6.17
CA SER A 1019 -8.76 9.03 7.30
C SER A 1019 -9.22 10.43 6.86
N PRO A 1020 -10.06 11.12 7.64
CA PRO A 1020 -10.45 12.51 7.36
C PRO A 1020 -9.24 13.46 7.24
N GLN A 1021 -8.16 13.18 7.96
CA GLN A 1021 -6.91 13.95 7.91
C GLN A 1021 -6.16 13.73 6.59
N ALA A 1022 -6.04 12.48 6.13
CA ALA A 1022 -5.47 12.16 4.82
C ALA A 1022 -6.31 12.73 3.67
N ALA A 1023 -7.64 12.70 3.80
CA ALA A 1023 -8.53 13.34 2.84
C ALA A 1023 -8.33 14.87 2.78
N ALA A 1024 -8.16 15.52 3.92
CA ALA A 1024 -7.88 16.95 4.00
C ALA A 1024 -6.49 17.29 3.40
N ALA A 1025 -5.45 16.52 3.71
CA ALA A 1025 -4.11 16.70 3.17
C ALA A 1025 -4.09 16.51 1.64
N ARG A 1026 -4.74 15.46 1.11
CA ARG A 1026 -4.89 15.25 -0.35
C ARG A 1026 -5.54 16.44 -1.03
N LYS A 1027 -6.62 16.96 -0.44
CA LYS A 1027 -7.33 18.13 -0.98
C LYS A 1027 -6.45 19.37 -1.00
N GLN A 1028 -5.75 19.66 0.11
CA GLN A 1028 -4.86 20.83 0.23
C GLN A 1028 -3.68 20.75 -0.75
N VAL A 1029 -3.04 19.59 -0.88
CA VAL A 1029 -1.94 19.36 -1.83
C VAL A 1029 -2.43 19.52 -3.27
N ALA A 1030 -3.58 18.94 -3.61
CA ALA A 1030 -4.16 19.06 -4.94
C ALA A 1030 -4.52 20.50 -5.31
N GLU A 1031 -5.13 21.26 -4.39
CA GLU A 1031 -5.45 22.69 -4.59
C GLU A 1031 -4.18 23.54 -4.77
N THR A 1032 -3.17 23.30 -3.93
CA THR A 1032 -1.88 24.02 -3.99
C THR A 1032 -1.14 23.73 -5.28
N TYR A 1033 -1.03 22.45 -5.66
CA TYR A 1033 -0.44 22.03 -6.92
C TYR A 1033 -1.15 22.68 -8.10
N LEU A 1034 -2.49 22.63 -8.13
CA LEU A 1034 -3.25 23.13 -9.26
C LEU A 1034 -3.02 24.64 -9.45
N SER A 1035 -3.00 25.41 -8.37
CA SER A 1035 -2.70 26.84 -8.43
C SER A 1035 -1.28 27.10 -8.94
N GLN A 1036 -0.27 26.46 -8.33
CA GLN A 1036 1.14 26.72 -8.63
C GLN A 1036 1.54 26.24 -10.02
N ALA A 1037 1.11 25.05 -10.44
CA ALA A 1037 1.42 24.48 -11.74
C ALA A 1037 0.85 25.32 -12.89
N ARG A 1038 -0.40 25.78 -12.77
CA ARG A 1038 -1.05 26.62 -13.79
C ARG A 1038 -0.35 27.98 -13.92
N GLU A 1039 -0.05 28.63 -12.80
CA GLU A 1039 0.64 29.92 -12.78
C GLU A 1039 2.04 29.80 -13.39
N ALA A 1040 2.84 28.84 -12.92
CA ALA A 1040 4.20 28.60 -13.41
C ALA A 1040 4.24 28.26 -14.90
N PHE A 1041 3.30 27.43 -15.38
CA PHE A 1041 3.21 27.09 -16.81
C PHE A 1041 2.86 28.29 -17.69
N ILE A 1042 1.87 29.10 -17.30
CA ILE A 1042 1.49 30.30 -18.05
C ILE A 1042 2.62 31.34 -18.06
N GLU A 1043 3.31 31.53 -16.92
CA GLU A 1043 4.49 32.39 -16.82
C GLU A 1043 5.59 31.95 -17.79
N GLY A 1044 5.96 30.67 -17.77
CA GLY A 1044 6.95 30.09 -18.68
C GLY A 1044 6.57 30.26 -20.15
N TYR A 1045 5.31 30.01 -20.48
CA TYR A 1045 4.78 30.16 -21.84
C TYR A 1045 4.81 31.61 -22.33
N ARG A 1046 4.35 32.57 -21.52
CA ARG A 1046 4.36 34.00 -21.86
C ARG A 1046 5.77 34.55 -22.02
N SER A 1047 6.69 34.12 -21.17
CA SER A 1047 8.10 34.50 -21.26
C SER A 1047 8.70 34.08 -22.62
N ALA A 1048 8.49 32.82 -23.01
CA ALA A 1048 8.98 32.28 -24.28
C ALA A 1048 8.30 32.88 -25.51
N THR A 1049 7.02 33.24 -25.43
CA THR A 1049 6.24 33.78 -26.56
C THR A 1049 6.24 35.30 -26.67
N SER A 1050 6.90 36.01 -25.74
CA SER A 1050 6.96 37.48 -25.70
C SER A 1050 7.48 38.13 -26.99
N GLY A 1051 8.30 37.42 -27.77
CA GLY A 1051 8.83 37.87 -29.06
C GLY A 1051 7.93 37.60 -30.28
N ILE A 1052 6.79 36.94 -30.12
CA ILE A 1052 5.90 36.59 -31.22
C ILE A 1052 4.98 37.79 -31.54
N ALA A 1053 5.03 38.28 -32.79
CA ALA A 1053 4.17 39.38 -33.22
C ALA A 1053 2.71 38.91 -33.38
N HIS A 1054 1.78 39.59 -32.71
CA HIS A 1054 0.34 39.39 -32.83
C HIS A 1054 -0.38 40.68 -33.30
N ALA A 1055 -1.64 40.57 -33.72
CA ALA A 1055 -2.44 41.71 -34.16
C ALA A 1055 -3.72 41.90 -33.32
N TRP A 1056 -3.69 41.55 -32.03
CA TRP A 1056 -4.83 41.65 -31.11
C TRP A 1056 -5.52 43.01 -31.21
N LYS A 1057 -6.84 43.01 -31.38
CA LYS A 1057 -7.65 44.24 -31.41
C LYS A 1057 -8.11 44.70 -30.03
N ASP A 1058 -8.04 43.81 -29.04
CA ASP A 1058 -8.44 44.02 -27.65
C ASP A 1058 -7.22 43.79 -26.75
N ALA A 1059 -7.02 44.64 -25.73
CA ALA A 1059 -5.89 44.55 -24.81
C ALA A 1059 -5.87 43.24 -23.99
N LYS A 1060 -7.03 42.59 -23.83
CA LYS A 1060 -7.21 41.30 -23.18
C LYS A 1060 -7.55 40.20 -24.21
N GLY A 1061 -7.12 40.35 -25.46
CA GLY A 1061 -7.38 39.39 -26.53
C GLY A 1061 -6.73 38.03 -26.31
N GLU A 1062 -5.53 38.02 -25.71
CA GLU A 1062 -4.81 36.79 -25.33
C GLU A 1062 -5.56 35.99 -24.27
N ASP A 1063 -5.94 36.62 -23.16
CA ASP A 1063 -6.72 35.99 -22.08
C ASP A 1063 -8.07 35.46 -22.62
N ALA A 1064 -8.71 36.23 -23.50
CA ALA A 1064 -9.96 35.82 -24.13
C ALA A 1064 -9.80 34.59 -25.04
N ALA A 1065 -8.66 34.47 -25.74
CA ALA A 1065 -8.35 33.28 -26.53
C ALA A 1065 -8.09 32.06 -25.62
N LEU A 1066 -7.27 32.21 -24.58
CA LEU A 1066 -7.00 31.14 -23.62
C LEU A 1066 -8.29 30.59 -23.01
N GLU A 1067 -9.17 31.47 -22.54
CA GLU A 1067 -10.45 31.08 -21.93
C GLU A 1067 -11.38 30.38 -22.95
N LEU A 1068 -11.46 30.90 -24.18
CA LEU A 1068 -12.28 30.29 -25.24
C LEU A 1068 -11.85 28.86 -25.57
N PHE A 1069 -10.55 28.62 -25.76
CA PHE A 1069 -10.03 27.30 -26.10
C PHE A 1069 -10.00 26.34 -24.89
N THR A 1070 -9.94 26.87 -23.67
CA THR A 1070 -10.14 26.04 -22.46
C THR A 1070 -11.59 25.57 -22.34
N LEU A 1071 -12.56 26.42 -22.69
CA LEU A 1071 -13.98 26.03 -22.78
C LEU A 1071 -14.21 24.98 -23.88
N GLU A 1072 -13.56 25.12 -25.04
CA GLU A 1072 -13.62 24.10 -26.10
C GLU A 1072 -13.11 22.74 -25.61
N LYS A 1073 -11.91 22.72 -24.99
CA LYS A 1073 -11.31 21.46 -24.50
C LYS A 1073 -12.16 20.83 -23.39
N ALA A 1074 -12.70 21.63 -22.46
CA ALA A 1074 -13.55 21.11 -21.41
C ALA A 1074 -14.87 20.52 -21.95
N ALA A 1075 -15.46 21.14 -22.99
CA ALA A 1075 -16.65 20.60 -23.67
C ALA A 1075 -16.34 19.27 -24.38
N TYR A 1076 -15.20 19.20 -25.07
CA TYR A 1076 -14.70 17.97 -25.70
C TYR A 1076 -14.52 16.84 -24.67
N GLU A 1077 -13.88 17.12 -23.53
CA GLU A 1077 -13.67 16.16 -22.45
C GLU A 1077 -15.00 15.63 -21.89
N VAL A 1078 -16.00 16.50 -21.67
CA VAL A 1078 -17.33 16.05 -21.24
C VAL A 1078 -17.94 15.06 -22.23
N ILE A 1079 -17.87 15.35 -23.54
CA ILE A 1079 -18.41 14.46 -24.58
C ILE A 1079 -17.66 13.12 -24.51
N TYR A 1080 -16.33 13.17 -24.48
CA TYR A 1080 -15.48 11.98 -24.46
C TYR A 1080 -15.74 11.10 -23.23
N GLU A 1081 -15.75 11.67 -22.02
CA GLU A 1081 -15.99 10.91 -20.79
C GLU A 1081 -17.43 10.40 -20.70
N ALA A 1082 -18.42 11.17 -21.18
CA ALA A 1082 -19.81 10.71 -21.22
C ALA A 1082 -20.00 9.50 -22.15
N GLU A 1083 -19.22 9.41 -23.22
CA GLU A 1083 -19.33 8.33 -24.21
C GLU A 1083 -18.47 7.11 -23.83
N ASN A 1084 -17.30 7.32 -23.22
CA ASN A 1084 -16.31 6.26 -22.99
C ASN A 1084 -16.09 5.89 -21.51
N ARG A 1085 -16.17 6.85 -20.57
CA ARG A 1085 -15.86 6.62 -19.13
C ARG A 1085 -16.77 7.43 -18.20
N PRO A 1086 -18.07 7.09 -18.06
CA PRO A 1086 -19.04 7.91 -17.33
C PRO A 1086 -18.68 8.21 -15.86
N ALA A 1087 -17.91 7.35 -15.18
CA ALA A 1087 -17.46 7.58 -13.80
C ALA A 1087 -16.48 8.77 -13.65
N TRP A 1088 -15.89 9.23 -14.75
CA TRP A 1088 -14.90 10.32 -14.79
C TRP A 1088 -15.52 11.70 -15.07
N LEU A 1089 -16.83 11.75 -15.34
CA LEU A 1089 -17.54 12.95 -15.80
C LEU A 1089 -17.43 14.15 -14.84
N ALA A 1090 -17.28 13.90 -13.54
CA ALA A 1090 -17.15 14.94 -12.51
C ALA A 1090 -15.96 15.88 -12.73
N VAL A 1091 -14.85 15.38 -13.27
CA VAL A 1091 -13.60 16.16 -13.45
C VAL A 1091 -13.78 17.28 -14.49
N PRO A 1092 -14.20 17.00 -15.75
CA PRO A 1092 -14.48 18.05 -16.72
C PRO A 1092 -15.69 18.90 -16.34
N LEU A 1093 -16.64 18.37 -15.55
CA LEU A 1093 -17.79 19.13 -15.03
C LEU A 1093 -17.37 20.24 -14.06
N GLN A 1094 -16.48 19.95 -13.11
CA GLN A 1094 -15.92 20.95 -12.20
C GLN A 1094 -15.07 21.98 -12.94
N GLY A 1095 -14.32 21.56 -13.96
CA GLY A 1095 -13.58 22.46 -14.86
C GLY A 1095 -14.49 23.46 -15.57
N LEU A 1096 -15.60 22.99 -16.16
CA LEU A 1096 -16.62 23.85 -16.78
C LEU A 1096 -17.21 24.84 -15.77
N ARG A 1097 -17.52 24.41 -14.54
CA ARG A 1097 -18.00 25.31 -13.49
C ARG A 1097 -16.99 26.41 -13.18
N GLY A 1098 -15.72 26.07 -12.98
CA GLY A 1098 -14.67 27.04 -12.66
C GLY A 1098 -14.48 28.10 -13.74
N LEU A 1099 -14.58 27.70 -15.02
CA LEU A 1099 -14.48 28.63 -16.15
C LEU A 1099 -15.71 29.52 -16.33
N LEU A 1100 -16.87 29.08 -15.83
CA LEU A 1100 -18.14 29.79 -16.00
C LEU A 1100 -18.54 30.65 -14.80
N GLN A 1101 -17.86 30.53 -13.66
CA GLN A 1101 -17.99 31.48 -12.56
C GLN A 1101 -17.39 32.85 -12.94
N PRO A 1102 -18.01 33.98 -12.55
CA PRO A 1102 -17.43 35.30 -12.77
C PRO A 1102 -16.16 35.45 -11.93
N SER A 1103 -15.08 35.91 -12.55
CA SER A 1103 -13.96 36.49 -11.82
C SER A 1103 -14.47 37.76 -11.12
N ASP A 1104 -14.09 37.97 -9.86
CA ASP A 1104 -14.57 39.07 -9.00
C ASP A 1104 -14.80 40.39 -9.77
N GLY A 1105 -16.07 40.73 -10.02
CA GLY A 1105 -16.47 42.07 -10.47
C GLY A 1105 -17.50 42.21 -11.61
N GLU A 1106 -17.90 41.18 -12.34
CA GLU A 1106 -18.95 41.30 -13.38
C GLU A 1106 -20.24 40.54 -13.00
N PRO A 1107 -21.42 41.19 -12.97
CA PRO A 1107 -22.68 40.53 -12.68
C PRO A 1107 -23.22 39.75 -13.89
N ILE A 1108 -23.89 38.63 -13.60
CA ILE A 1108 -24.61 37.74 -14.53
C ILE A 1108 -25.75 38.47 -15.27
#